data_AF-A0A1Q3E829-F1
#
_entry.id   AF-A0A1Q3E829-F1
#
_cell.length_a   1.000
_cell.length_b   1.000
_cell.length_c   1.000
_cell.angle_alpha   90.00
_cell.angle_beta   90.00
_cell.angle_gamma   90.00
#
_symmetry.space_group_name_H-M   'P 1'
#
loop_
_entity.id
_entity.type
_entity.pdbx_description
1 polymer ?
#
loop_
_entity_poly.entity_id
_entity_poly.type
_entity_poly.pdbx_seq_one_letter_code
_entity_poly.pdbx_strand_id
1 'polypeptide(L)'
;MSISEDRSSISEHHHHHHDVAHGRSHDYAEANKAYFNSSDLATELADHPVFVEFANTVGAALRDTYPFDPNSSTALDFACGTGLSTRSYAPYVKSVLGVDISQKMLDQYIRQAHAKGLADKMSCVCTELKGVEGELDGAKFDVVTCVMAYHHFGSVTEITSILVRFLKPNGMLVVVDIEAPSIPGKAPTDVNSLVVEGLQDLGHVAHKRGFKVTEMKELFEGAGLVSFDMKHLTHGLGRLKRRRLSQCRFQDKKALKGPQLPSLRSRRINNGLARERSNLNECFHPNIHHCILHLKKNSDGRKQFPSIGMPLVIQELLSLGFLDFVRGTLDTMTGSVLYYLTAMLASTSVLQSNVGVQRVAGQYLLGLGIGDITGPVVETNMMGYASLAQTDTGLHMRQRSRVFIVAEEDNPSNTIVFINSDIAMGDTGVRRSIVSNLTAMYPGVYTNENIAFVGTHQHSGVGGYLENLLPQITSLGYVAATANAIVQGTVLAVQRAHNSLAPGSLSLGNTTVLNANINRSPSAYLANPAEERAQYEFDQDKELTLLRFDDASGNARGFLSFFAVHGTSLYENNTLVSGDNKGMAAYLYEAMIEPDAMPGNATFVAGFTQANVGDTSPNTLGAFCESPGESYDGMACDFNHSTCGGTVEDCHGRGPGFRISDFASNEIIAQYQVDGAQTVMEASNRSAVTGSVRSVHIYLDMANHTFTLPNGTSVQTCPPAMGFAFAGGTTDGPGAFDFIQGDNSSQPQNPFWEIVKDFVTPAPSAAQIACQNPKPILLNTGYADLPYQWSPSTVDIQMLRVGQLVMLVMPGELTTMSGRRIRQAVRSKLISSGVLENDAYVVIAGPANTYAHYVATLEEYSVQRYEGASTIFGQYTLDAYIDKYTSLVPFIADTVTGTPASDAPPAEQTSKAISLQLPVVFDSAPFGSSFGQIQTDVGTTPYQAGQTVFATFVGANPRNNLRLEETFFSIDRLVSGAWQMFRSDSHPSTTYSWVQTSTILGTSQVNITWSIENGTPAGTYRIRYFGDSKPLIGVAG
;
A
#
# COMPACT_ATOMS: atom_id res chain seq x y z
N MET A 1 34.39 -21.50 -49.85
CA MET A 1 34.84 -22.82 -50.38
C MET A 1 34.02 -23.90 -49.68
N SER A 2 33.69 -25.00 -50.36
CA SER A 2 33.05 -26.21 -49.77
C SER A 2 34.09 -27.04 -48.99
N ILE A 3 33.73 -27.91 -48.03
CA ILE A 3 33.29 -29.34 -48.13
C ILE A 3 33.03 -29.74 -46.63
N SER A 4 31.85 -30.18 -46.14
CA SER A 4 31.26 -31.56 -46.07
C SER A 4 32.17 -32.61 -45.35
N GLU A 5 31.78 -33.72 -44.66
CA GLU A 5 30.59 -34.61 -44.45
C GLU A 5 30.73 -35.30 -43.04
N ASP A 6 29.77 -35.94 -42.34
CA ASP A 6 28.28 -35.90 -42.28
C ASP A 6 27.72 -36.34 -40.88
N ARG A 7 27.50 -37.66 -40.60
CA ARG A 7 26.65 -38.16 -39.49
C ARG A 7 27.03 -39.51 -38.81
N SER A 8 26.28 -39.81 -37.73
CA SER A 8 26.10 -41.11 -37.00
C SER A 8 27.06 -41.39 -35.84
N SER A 9 26.69 -42.15 -34.78
CA SER A 9 25.63 -43.18 -34.67
C SER A 9 24.85 -43.17 -33.33
N ILE A 10 23.96 -44.18 -33.14
CA ILE A 10 22.98 -44.33 -32.03
C ILE A 10 23.44 -45.44 -31.06
N SER A 11 23.14 -45.30 -29.77
CA SER A 11 22.93 -46.45 -28.86
C SER A 11 21.79 -46.18 -27.88
N GLU A 12 21.18 -47.26 -27.37
CA GLU A 12 19.95 -47.21 -26.57
C GLU A 12 20.22 -47.21 -25.06
N HIS A 13 19.28 -46.67 -24.27
CA HIS A 13 19.35 -46.71 -22.80
C HIS A 13 19.00 -48.10 -22.25
N HIS A 14 19.86 -48.62 -21.37
CA HIS A 14 19.48 -49.64 -20.39
C HIS A 14 19.73 -49.15 -18.96
N HIS A 15 18.81 -49.51 -18.06
CA HIS A 15 18.79 -49.03 -16.68
C HIS A 15 19.90 -49.63 -15.83
N HIS A 16 20.56 -48.79 -15.03
CA HIS A 16 21.16 -49.19 -13.77
C HIS A 16 20.77 -48.19 -12.68
N HIS A 17 20.18 -48.68 -11.59
CA HIS A 17 19.96 -47.91 -10.37
C HIS A 17 21.31 -47.61 -9.70
N HIS A 18 21.58 -46.33 -9.40
CA HIS A 18 22.54 -45.93 -8.38
C HIS A 18 22.07 -44.64 -7.69
N ASP A 19 21.37 -44.81 -6.58
CA ASP A 19 21.07 -43.73 -5.64
C ASP A 19 22.35 -43.29 -4.91
N VAL A 20 22.89 -42.12 -5.27
CA VAL A 20 23.83 -41.36 -4.43
C VAL A 20 23.47 -39.88 -4.47
N ALA A 21 22.48 -39.50 -3.66
CA ALA A 21 22.14 -38.10 -3.46
C ALA A 21 23.17 -37.43 -2.53
N HIS A 22 24.14 -36.70 -3.09
CA HIS A 22 24.99 -35.78 -2.32
C HIS A 22 24.36 -34.40 -2.15
N GLY A 23 23.10 -34.38 -1.69
CA GLY A 23 22.53 -33.19 -1.07
C GLY A 23 23.19 -32.96 0.29
N ARG A 24 23.58 -31.72 0.60
CA ARG A 24 24.01 -31.38 1.96
C ARG A 24 22.78 -31.42 2.87
N SER A 25 22.74 -32.36 3.81
CA SER A 25 21.79 -32.32 4.92
C SER A 25 22.04 -31.07 5.76
N HIS A 26 21.03 -30.23 5.94
CA HIS A 26 21.11 -29.12 6.90
C HIS A 26 21.24 -29.67 8.32
N ASP A 27 22.38 -29.43 8.97
CA ASP A 27 22.56 -29.75 10.39
C ASP A 27 21.85 -28.69 11.23
N TYR A 28 20.57 -28.95 11.53
CA TYR A 28 19.78 -28.12 12.41
C TYR A 28 20.34 -28.07 13.84
N ALA A 29 21.05 -29.09 14.32
CA ALA A 29 21.60 -29.09 15.68
C ALA A 29 22.80 -28.14 15.77
N GLU A 30 23.73 -28.19 14.81
CA GLU A 30 24.85 -27.24 14.73
C GLU A 30 24.35 -25.80 14.50
N ALA A 31 23.39 -25.59 13.60
CA ALA A 31 22.84 -24.27 13.30
C ALA A 31 22.14 -23.63 14.51
N ASN A 32 21.30 -24.39 15.23
CA ASN A 32 20.66 -23.90 16.46
C ASN A 32 21.68 -23.69 17.58
N LYS A 33 22.67 -24.57 17.71
CA LYS A 33 23.76 -24.41 18.68
C LYS A 33 24.57 -23.13 18.41
N ALA A 34 24.83 -22.78 17.15
CA ALA A 34 25.50 -21.53 16.82
C ALA A 34 24.63 -20.32 17.19
N TYR A 35 23.36 -20.30 16.76
CA TYR A 35 22.41 -19.22 17.03
C TYR A 35 22.21 -18.94 18.53
N PHE A 36 21.91 -19.99 19.31
CA PHE A 36 21.71 -19.88 20.76
C PHE A 36 23.00 -19.74 21.57
N ASN A 37 24.18 -19.71 20.93
CA ASN A 37 25.46 -19.31 21.55
C ASN A 37 25.94 -17.90 21.09
N SER A 38 25.09 -17.10 20.45
CA SER A 38 25.31 -15.65 20.25
C SER A 38 25.56 -14.90 21.58
N SER A 39 26.08 -13.66 21.54
CA SER A 39 26.56 -12.96 22.75
C SER A 39 25.48 -12.75 23.81
N ASP A 40 24.35 -12.17 23.42
CA ASP A 40 23.41 -11.54 24.36
C ASP A 40 22.00 -12.17 24.38
N LEU A 41 21.62 -12.90 23.33
CA LEU A 41 20.29 -13.53 23.14
C LEU A 41 19.83 -14.34 24.36
N ALA A 42 20.72 -15.10 25.00
CA ALA A 42 20.36 -15.88 26.19
C ALA A 42 19.93 -14.99 27.38
N THR A 43 20.47 -13.78 27.49
CA THR A 43 20.09 -12.78 28.51
C THR A 43 18.79 -12.08 28.12
N GLU A 44 18.66 -11.69 26.86
CA GLU A 44 17.41 -11.11 26.33
C GLU A 44 16.23 -12.06 26.52
N LEU A 45 16.36 -13.33 26.13
CA LEU A 45 15.32 -14.35 26.35
C LEU A 45 15.03 -14.61 27.83
N ALA A 46 16.01 -14.45 28.73
CA ALA A 46 15.83 -14.70 30.17
C ALA A 46 15.09 -13.56 30.91
N ASP A 47 15.28 -12.31 30.48
CA ASP A 47 14.78 -11.13 31.20
C ASP A 47 13.66 -10.36 30.45
N HIS A 48 13.43 -10.64 29.17
CA HIS A 48 12.38 -9.97 28.38
C HIS A 48 10.96 -10.28 28.92
N PRO A 49 10.12 -9.27 29.23
CA PRO A 49 8.84 -9.46 29.93
C PRO A 49 7.87 -10.45 29.26
N VAL A 50 7.80 -10.46 27.92
CA VAL A 50 6.86 -11.32 27.17
C VAL A 50 7.22 -12.80 27.33
N PHE A 51 8.51 -13.16 27.25
CA PHE A 51 8.95 -14.54 27.44
C PHE A 51 8.82 -14.98 28.90
N VAL A 52 8.99 -14.05 29.86
CA VAL A 52 8.71 -14.29 31.28
C VAL A 52 7.22 -14.54 31.53
N GLU A 53 6.30 -13.78 30.94
CA GLU A 53 4.84 -13.98 31.10
C GLU A 53 4.35 -15.25 30.40
N PHE A 54 4.84 -15.52 29.19
CA PHE A 54 4.58 -16.77 28.47
C PHE A 54 5.08 -17.99 29.26
N ALA A 55 6.31 -17.99 29.76
CA ALA A 55 6.86 -19.09 30.55
C ALA A 55 6.13 -19.29 31.89
N ASN A 56 5.63 -18.22 32.52
CA ASN A 56 4.75 -18.33 33.69
C ASN A 56 3.40 -18.99 33.33
N THR A 57 2.86 -18.71 32.15
CA THR A 57 1.59 -19.26 31.63
C THR A 57 1.73 -20.74 31.26
N VAL A 58 2.76 -21.10 30.48
CA VAL A 58 3.14 -22.50 30.22
C VAL A 58 3.37 -23.23 31.54
N GLY A 59 4.15 -22.63 32.43
CA GLY A 59 4.48 -23.14 33.75
C GLY A 59 3.27 -23.45 34.64
N ALA A 60 2.19 -22.67 34.53
CA ALA A 60 0.92 -22.98 35.19
C ALA A 60 0.26 -24.23 34.61
N ALA A 61 0.12 -24.29 33.29
CA ALA A 61 -0.53 -25.43 32.63
C ALA A 61 0.26 -26.74 32.76
N LEU A 62 1.59 -26.69 32.85
CA LEU A 62 2.42 -27.86 33.19
C LEU A 62 2.00 -28.48 34.53
N ARG A 63 1.78 -27.64 35.56
CA ARG A 63 1.32 -28.08 36.90
C ARG A 63 -0.15 -28.52 36.91
N ASP A 64 -0.99 -27.93 36.06
CA ASP A 64 -2.41 -28.30 35.93
C ASP A 64 -2.61 -29.61 35.13
N THR A 65 -1.58 -30.10 34.43
CA THR A 65 -1.58 -31.43 33.81
C THR A 65 -0.89 -32.47 34.68
N TYR A 66 0.41 -32.28 34.95
CA TYR A 66 1.19 -33.29 35.62
C TYR A 66 1.09 -33.11 37.14
N PRO A 67 0.59 -34.10 37.89
CA PRO A 67 0.46 -34.00 39.34
C PRO A 67 1.83 -34.20 40.00
N PHE A 68 2.69 -33.18 39.92
CA PHE A 68 4.04 -33.21 40.47
C PHE A 68 4.01 -33.36 42.01
N ASP A 69 4.80 -34.31 42.54
CA ASP A 69 5.06 -34.46 43.96
C ASP A 69 6.49 -33.99 44.28
N PRO A 70 6.67 -32.99 45.19
CA PRO A 70 7.98 -32.43 45.51
C PRO A 70 8.94 -33.40 46.22
N ASN A 71 8.48 -34.61 46.57
CA ASN A 71 9.26 -35.64 47.25
C ASN A 71 9.65 -36.81 46.33
N SER A 72 8.90 -37.07 45.25
CA SER A 72 9.07 -38.27 44.41
C SER A 72 9.22 -38.00 42.91
N SER A 73 8.55 -36.99 42.34
CA SER A 73 8.59 -36.72 40.90
C SER A 73 9.96 -36.22 40.45
N THR A 74 10.56 -36.89 39.49
CA THR A 74 11.81 -36.53 38.82
C THR A 74 11.51 -36.19 37.37
N ALA A 75 11.92 -35.01 36.91
CA ALA A 75 11.63 -34.51 35.57
C ALA A 75 12.90 -34.34 34.73
N LEU A 76 12.75 -34.49 33.41
CA LEU A 76 13.73 -34.08 32.40
C LEU A 76 13.11 -32.92 31.61
N ASP A 77 13.81 -31.79 31.53
CA ASP A 77 13.43 -30.67 30.67
C ASP A 77 14.39 -30.64 29.49
N PHE A 78 13.89 -30.93 28.29
CA PHE A 78 14.70 -31.12 27.08
C PHE A 78 14.57 -29.94 26.13
N ALA A 79 15.72 -29.45 25.65
CA ALA A 79 15.86 -28.10 25.08
C ALA A 79 15.36 -27.03 26.08
N CYS A 80 15.86 -27.12 27.32
CA CYS A 80 15.37 -26.33 28.45
C CYS A 80 15.69 -24.83 28.39
N GLY A 81 16.56 -24.40 27.47
CA GLY A 81 16.89 -22.99 27.24
C GLY A 81 17.37 -22.29 28.52
N THR A 82 16.84 -21.09 28.76
CA THR A 82 17.17 -20.26 29.93
C THR A 82 16.54 -20.73 31.24
N GLY A 83 15.81 -21.85 31.26
CA GLY A 83 15.14 -22.39 32.46
C GLY A 83 13.90 -21.61 32.92
N LEU A 84 13.38 -20.69 32.10
CA LEU A 84 12.25 -19.82 32.44
C LEU A 84 10.95 -20.58 32.73
N SER A 85 10.66 -21.64 31.96
CA SER A 85 9.54 -22.54 32.22
C SER A 85 9.85 -23.46 33.41
N THR A 86 11.07 -23.98 33.48
CA THR A 86 11.54 -24.94 34.49
C THR A 86 11.37 -24.41 35.92
N ARG A 87 11.84 -23.18 36.19
CA ARG A 87 11.76 -22.53 37.52
C ARG A 87 10.33 -22.39 38.07
N SER A 88 9.30 -22.55 37.24
CA SER A 88 7.90 -22.43 37.63
C SER A 88 7.29 -23.72 38.20
N TYR A 89 7.81 -24.90 37.82
CA TYR A 89 7.36 -26.20 38.32
C TYR A 89 8.43 -26.95 39.12
N ALA A 90 9.71 -26.58 38.98
CA ALA A 90 10.83 -27.04 39.81
C ALA A 90 10.56 -27.05 41.34
N PRO A 91 9.82 -26.09 41.96
CA PRO A 91 9.48 -26.19 43.38
C PRO A 91 8.67 -27.45 43.74
N TYR A 92 7.83 -27.93 42.82
CA TYR A 92 6.83 -28.99 42.99
C TYR A 92 7.33 -30.39 42.65
N VAL A 93 8.60 -30.54 42.25
CA VAL A 93 9.25 -31.83 41.96
C VAL A 93 10.36 -32.13 42.96
N LYS A 94 10.82 -33.38 43.00
CA LYS A 94 12.02 -33.79 43.70
C LYS A 94 13.28 -33.23 43.05
N SER A 95 13.36 -33.29 41.71
CA SER A 95 14.45 -32.72 40.91
C SER A 95 14.04 -32.55 39.44
N VAL A 96 14.70 -31.62 38.74
CA VAL A 96 14.71 -31.48 37.29
C VAL A 96 16.14 -31.56 36.77
N LEU A 97 16.38 -32.37 35.76
CA LEU A 97 17.57 -32.27 34.91
C LEU A 97 17.21 -31.50 33.63
N GLY A 98 17.86 -30.38 33.39
CA GLY A 98 17.80 -29.64 32.12
C GLY A 98 18.82 -30.19 31.12
N VAL A 99 18.42 -30.36 29.87
CA VAL A 99 19.34 -30.71 28.77
C VAL A 99 19.20 -29.67 27.67
N ASP A 100 20.33 -29.16 27.21
CA ASP A 100 20.40 -28.21 26.09
C ASP A 100 21.72 -28.37 25.32
N ILE A 101 21.75 -27.87 24.07
CA ILE A 101 22.93 -27.87 23.21
C ILE A 101 23.75 -26.56 23.34
N SER A 102 23.16 -25.51 23.92
CA SER A 102 23.81 -24.22 24.20
C SER A 102 24.27 -24.12 25.65
N GLN A 103 25.58 -23.95 25.86
CA GLN A 103 26.13 -23.68 27.19
C GLN A 103 25.64 -22.33 27.72
N LYS A 104 25.49 -21.29 26.87
CA LYS A 104 25.00 -19.97 27.30
C LYS A 104 23.56 -19.99 27.81
N MET A 105 22.72 -20.86 27.24
CA MET A 105 21.38 -21.10 27.76
C MET A 105 21.43 -21.74 29.15
N LEU A 106 22.29 -22.75 29.34
CA LEU A 106 22.47 -23.37 30.65
C LEU A 106 23.13 -22.45 31.69
N ASP A 107 24.01 -21.54 31.27
CA ASP A 107 24.56 -20.48 32.14
C ASP A 107 23.46 -19.54 32.65
N GLN A 108 22.36 -19.37 31.90
CA GLN A 108 21.15 -18.67 32.36
C GLN A 108 20.23 -19.57 33.20
N TYR A 109 20.01 -20.84 32.81
CA TYR A 109 19.27 -21.83 33.60
C TYR A 109 19.82 -21.93 35.04
N ILE A 110 21.14 -22.02 35.19
CA ILE A 110 21.84 -22.05 36.48
C ILE A 110 21.64 -20.74 37.25
N ARG A 111 21.77 -19.58 36.58
CA ARG A 111 21.50 -18.26 37.21
C ARG A 111 20.06 -18.14 37.70
N GLN A 112 19.07 -18.58 36.91
CA GLN A 112 17.66 -18.61 37.29
C GLN A 112 17.40 -19.56 38.49
N ALA A 113 18.03 -20.74 38.50
CA ALA A 113 17.95 -21.68 39.62
C ALA A 113 18.49 -21.07 40.92
N HIS A 114 19.68 -20.44 40.89
CA HIS A 114 20.23 -19.75 42.06
C HIS A 114 19.38 -18.54 42.48
N ALA A 115 18.95 -17.70 41.54
CA ALA A 115 18.14 -16.51 41.80
C ALA A 115 16.73 -16.80 42.35
N LYS A 116 16.24 -18.05 42.24
CA LYS A 116 14.98 -18.53 42.84
C LYS A 116 15.17 -19.45 44.05
N GLY A 117 16.40 -19.77 44.43
CA GLY A 117 16.68 -20.70 45.53
C GLY A 117 16.30 -22.15 45.23
N LEU A 118 16.50 -22.59 43.97
CA LEU A 118 16.13 -23.91 43.44
C LEU A 118 17.33 -24.73 42.94
N ALA A 119 18.56 -24.30 43.25
CA ALA A 119 19.80 -24.95 42.82
C ALA A 119 20.06 -26.33 43.48
N ASP A 120 19.27 -26.70 44.49
CA ASP A 120 19.18 -28.05 45.06
C ASP A 120 18.29 -29.00 44.22
N LYS A 121 17.37 -28.44 43.42
CA LYS A 121 16.41 -29.19 42.59
C LYS A 121 16.70 -29.15 41.10
N MET A 122 17.26 -28.05 40.59
CA MET A 122 17.53 -27.83 39.17
C MET A 122 19.01 -28.06 38.86
N SER A 123 19.33 -29.16 38.19
CA SER A 123 20.63 -29.39 37.56
C SER A 123 20.49 -29.33 36.03
N CYS A 124 21.61 -29.30 35.30
CA CYS A 124 21.60 -29.35 33.84
C CYS A 124 22.89 -29.94 33.25
N VAL A 125 22.84 -30.35 31.97
CA VAL A 125 24.01 -30.83 31.20
C VAL A 125 23.97 -30.32 29.75
N CYS A 126 25.11 -29.80 29.27
CA CYS A 126 25.26 -29.31 27.90
C CYS A 126 25.56 -30.50 26.97
N THR A 127 24.53 -31.09 26.37
CA THR A 127 24.70 -32.18 25.40
C THR A 127 23.55 -32.24 24.39
N GLU A 128 23.88 -32.69 23.20
CA GLU A 128 22.92 -33.29 22.28
C GLU A 128 22.59 -34.71 22.78
N LEU A 129 21.35 -35.16 22.63
CA LEU A 129 20.96 -36.56 22.90
C LEU A 129 20.74 -37.27 21.57
N LYS A 130 21.42 -38.40 21.37
CA LYS A 130 21.34 -39.24 20.17
C LYS A 130 20.60 -40.55 20.44
N GLY A 131 20.08 -40.74 21.66
CA GLY A 131 19.25 -41.88 22.07
C GLY A 131 20.01 -43.18 22.26
N VAL A 132 21.35 -43.14 22.34
CA VAL A 132 22.18 -44.33 22.52
C VAL A 132 22.06 -44.87 23.95
N GLU A 133 22.30 -46.17 24.12
CA GLU A 133 22.18 -46.81 25.43
C GLU A 133 23.25 -46.27 26.41
N GLY A 134 22.82 -45.90 27.62
CA GLY A 134 23.67 -45.31 28.65
C GLY A 134 23.67 -43.78 28.72
N GLU A 135 23.02 -43.07 27.79
CA GLU A 135 22.85 -41.61 27.91
C GLU A 135 22.20 -41.20 29.24
N LEU A 136 22.65 -40.07 29.81
CA LEU A 136 22.25 -39.55 31.11
C LEU A 136 22.37 -40.59 32.25
N ASP A 137 23.45 -41.38 32.23
CA ASP A 137 23.71 -42.52 33.14
C ASP A 137 22.57 -43.56 33.19
N GLY A 138 21.80 -43.66 32.10
CA GLY A 138 20.63 -44.53 31.99
C GLY A 138 19.39 -44.03 32.76
N ALA A 139 19.40 -42.79 33.26
CA ALA A 139 18.31 -42.22 34.05
C ALA A 139 16.94 -42.31 33.36
N LYS A 140 15.89 -42.39 34.19
CA LYS A 140 14.48 -42.40 33.77
C LYS A 140 13.67 -41.45 34.63
N PHE A 141 12.75 -40.72 34.01
CA PHE A 141 11.99 -39.62 34.59
C PHE A 141 10.49 -39.93 34.59
N ASP A 142 9.74 -39.39 35.55
CA ASP A 142 8.28 -39.57 35.62
C ASP A 142 7.54 -38.67 34.61
N VAL A 143 8.24 -37.63 34.14
CA VAL A 143 7.78 -36.69 33.13
C VAL A 143 8.96 -36.13 32.34
N VAL A 144 8.79 -35.99 31.03
CA VAL A 144 9.72 -35.29 30.13
C VAL A 144 8.98 -34.09 29.55
N THR A 145 9.53 -32.89 29.72
CA THR A 145 9.02 -31.64 29.12
C THR A 145 9.89 -31.21 27.95
N CYS A 146 9.26 -30.62 26.94
CA CYS A 146 9.93 -29.92 25.85
C CYS A 146 9.04 -28.74 25.41
N VAL A 147 9.58 -27.52 25.40
CA VAL A 147 8.79 -26.28 25.28
C VAL A 147 9.40 -25.37 24.21
N MET A 148 8.61 -25.03 23.19
CA MET A 148 9.00 -24.17 22.06
C MET A 148 10.31 -24.60 21.40
N ALA A 149 10.44 -25.90 21.13
CA ALA A 149 11.65 -26.50 20.57
C ALA A 149 11.38 -27.61 19.55
N TYR A 150 10.17 -28.17 19.49
CA TYR A 150 9.84 -29.24 18.53
C TYR A 150 10.00 -28.77 17.08
N HIS A 151 9.72 -27.50 16.81
CA HIS A 151 9.90 -26.89 15.49
C HIS A 151 11.36 -26.65 15.06
N HIS A 152 12.34 -26.81 15.96
CA HIS A 152 13.77 -26.70 15.65
C HIS A 152 14.41 -28.04 15.23
N PHE A 153 13.79 -29.19 15.51
CA PHE A 153 14.36 -30.51 15.19
C PHE A 153 14.02 -30.94 13.76
N GLY A 154 15.03 -31.36 12.98
CA GLY A 154 14.83 -31.85 11.60
C GLY A 154 14.04 -33.16 11.48
N SER A 155 13.79 -33.86 12.58
CA SER A 155 13.00 -35.09 12.64
C SER A 155 12.28 -35.22 13.98
N VAL A 156 11.02 -34.75 14.05
CA VAL A 156 10.19 -34.91 15.25
C VAL A 156 9.91 -36.39 15.60
N THR A 157 9.95 -37.29 14.63
CA THR A 157 9.80 -38.75 14.84
C THR A 157 10.99 -39.34 15.57
N GLU A 158 12.20 -38.95 15.18
CA GLU A 158 13.43 -39.41 15.83
C GLU A 158 13.53 -38.86 17.24
N ILE A 159 13.35 -37.55 17.43
CA ILE A 159 13.47 -36.94 18.76
C ILE A 159 12.38 -37.42 19.73
N THR A 160 11.14 -37.64 19.27
CA THR A 160 10.09 -38.27 20.10
C THR A 160 10.52 -39.68 20.52
N SER A 161 11.08 -40.47 19.59
CA SER A 161 11.59 -41.82 19.87
C SER A 161 12.79 -41.84 20.83
N ILE A 162 13.57 -40.76 20.87
CA ILE A 162 14.65 -40.55 21.86
C ILE A 162 14.04 -40.20 23.22
N LEU A 163 13.16 -39.20 23.31
CA LEU A 163 12.58 -38.73 24.57
C LEU A 163 11.74 -39.79 25.29
N VAL A 164 11.02 -40.65 24.55
CA VAL A 164 10.29 -41.79 25.13
C VAL A 164 11.22 -42.78 25.85
N ARG A 165 12.48 -42.95 25.41
CA ARG A 165 13.47 -43.82 26.10
C ARG A 165 13.86 -43.30 27.48
N PHE A 166 13.62 -42.03 27.78
CA PHE A 166 13.90 -41.43 29.09
C PHE A 166 12.71 -41.48 30.06
N LEU A 167 11.55 -41.99 29.64
CA LEU A 167 10.40 -42.15 30.54
C LEU A 167 10.48 -43.43 31.39
N LYS A 168 10.05 -43.32 32.65
CA LYS A 168 9.67 -44.46 33.48
C LYS A 168 8.38 -45.12 32.97
N PRO A 169 8.08 -46.38 33.33
CA PRO A 169 6.77 -46.97 33.08
C PRO A 169 5.64 -46.09 33.63
N ASN A 170 4.69 -45.73 32.76
CA ASN A 170 3.57 -44.81 33.03
C ASN A 170 3.95 -43.33 33.20
N GLY A 171 5.19 -42.93 32.87
CA GLY A 171 5.58 -41.53 32.76
C GLY A 171 4.89 -40.81 31.59
N MET A 172 5.00 -39.48 31.59
CA MET A 172 4.33 -38.60 30.62
C MET A 172 5.34 -37.81 29.76
N LEU A 173 5.21 -37.85 28.44
CA LEU A 173 5.81 -36.84 27.56
C LEU A 173 4.87 -35.61 27.51
N VAL A 174 5.47 -34.43 27.59
CA VAL A 174 4.79 -33.14 27.57
C VAL A 174 5.46 -32.25 26.52
N VAL A 175 4.70 -31.86 25.50
CA VAL A 175 5.17 -30.94 24.46
C VAL A 175 4.29 -29.70 24.42
N VAL A 176 4.91 -28.53 24.36
CA VAL A 176 4.24 -27.22 24.27
C VAL A 176 4.86 -26.50 23.09
N ASP A 177 4.12 -26.38 21.99
CA ASP A 177 4.67 -25.90 20.71
C ASP A 177 3.58 -25.32 19.80
N ILE A 178 3.96 -24.92 18.59
CA ILE A 178 3.11 -24.19 17.64
C ILE A 178 2.13 -25.16 16.97
N GLU A 179 0.83 -24.86 17.03
CA GLU A 179 -0.21 -25.57 16.28
C GLU A 179 -0.27 -25.04 14.84
N ALA A 180 -0.26 -25.93 13.86
CA ALA A 180 -0.50 -25.57 12.46
C ALA A 180 -1.99 -25.19 12.27
N PRO A 181 -2.31 -24.09 11.56
CA PRO A 181 -3.68 -23.61 11.44
C PRO A 181 -4.61 -24.64 10.80
N SER A 182 -5.73 -24.90 11.46
CA SER A 182 -6.74 -25.90 11.07
C SER A 182 -7.57 -25.53 9.82
N ILE A 183 -7.31 -24.36 9.21
CA ILE A 183 -7.82 -23.92 7.92
C ILE A 183 -6.65 -23.35 7.11
N PRO A 184 -6.35 -23.85 5.90
CA PRO A 184 -5.34 -23.26 5.03
C PRO A 184 -5.62 -21.77 4.73
N GLY A 185 -4.58 -20.95 4.68
CA GLY A 185 -4.71 -19.52 4.32
C GLY A 185 -5.16 -18.59 5.46
N LYS A 186 -5.24 -19.05 6.72
CA LYS A 186 -5.51 -18.18 7.87
C LYS A 186 -4.31 -18.06 8.82
N ALA A 187 -3.72 -16.87 8.89
CA ALA A 187 -2.65 -16.56 9.85
C ALA A 187 -3.16 -16.56 11.31
N PRO A 188 -2.33 -16.94 12.31
CA PRO A 188 -2.69 -16.88 13.72
C PRO A 188 -2.76 -15.43 14.23
N THR A 189 -3.97 -14.90 14.47
CA THR A 189 -4.20 -13.46 14.67
C THR A 189 -3.99 -12.94 16.11
N ASP A 190 -2.99 -13.46 16.84
CA ASP A 190 -2.56 -12.90 18.13
C ASP A 190 -1.24 -13.53 18.60
N VAL A 191 -0.21 -12.71 18.86
CA VAL A 191 1.17 -12.98 19.39
C VAL A 191 2.01 -14.06 18.68
N ASN A 192 1.41 -15.19 18.32
CA ASN A 192 1.98 -16.22 17.45
C ASN A 192 2.33 -15.67 16.06
N SER A 193 1.80 -14.52 15.61
CA SER A 193 2.24 -13.88 14.37
C SER A 193 3.73 -13.49 14.47
N LEU A 194 4.11 -12.68 15.46
CA LEU A 194 5.51 -12.29 15.73
C LEU A 194 6.47 -13.48 15.81
N VAL A 195 6.02 -14.62 16.35
CA VAL A 195 6.82 -15.85 16.43
C VAL A 195 6.85 -16.59 15.08
N VAL A 196 5.70 -16.86 14.44
CA VAL A 196 5.63 -17.66 13.21
C VAL A 196 6.13 -16.89 11.98
N GLU A 197 5.98 -15.56 11.95
CA GLU A 197 6.59 -14.66 10.95
C GLU A 197 8.10 -14.61 11.17
N GLY A 198 8.57 -14.36 12.40
CA GLY A 198 10.00 -14.39 12.72
C GLY A 198 10.70 -15.74 12.46
N LEU A 199 10.00 -16.86 12.62
CA LEU A 199 10.52 -18.20 12.31
C LEU A 199 10.56 -18.52 10.81
N GLN A 200 9.84 -17.78 9.94
CA GLN A 200 9.75 -18.12 8.52
C GLN A 200 11.05 -17.89 7.75
N ASP A 201 11.88 -16.93 8.14
CA ASP A 201 13.16 -16.64 7.47
C ASP A 201 14.36 -17.34 8.12
N LEU A 202 14.22 -17.82 9.37
CA LEU A 202 15.33 -18.41 10.11
C LEU A 202 15.72 -19.79 9.57
N GLY A 203 16.87 -19.88 8.91
CA GLY A 203 17.41 -21.11 8.31
C GLY A 203 17.79 -22.23 9.29
N HIS A 204 17.68 -22.00 10.60
CA HIS A 204 17.87 -23.01 11.65
C HIS A 204 16.55 -23.63 12.17
N VAL A 205 15.40 -23.26 11.59
CA VAL A 205 14.07 -23.76 11.99
C VAL A 205 13.57 -24.78 10.98
N ALA A 206 13.22 -25.97 11.45
CA ALA A 206 12.80 -27.09 10.60
C ALA A 206 11.29 -27.08 10.26
N HIS A 207 10.42 -26.79 11.24
CA HIS A 207 8.97 -26.87 11.10
C HIS A 207 8.29 -25.51 11.29
N LYS A 208 8.65 -24.55 10.41
CA LYS A 208 8.27 -23.12 10.42
C LYS A 208 6.76 -22.79 10.45
N ARG A 209 5.87 -23.77 10.34
CA ARG A 209 4.40 -23.60 10.35
C ARG A 209 3.69 -24.34 11.49
N GLY A 210 4.44 -24.88 12.46
CA GLY A 210 3.90 -25.71 13.54
C GLY A 210 3.39 -27.07 13.05
N PHE A 211 2.62 -27.75 13.90
CA PHE A 211 2.19 -29.14 13.69
C PHE A 211 0.68 -29.32 13.79
N LYS A 212 0.06 -30.18 12.97
CA LYS A 212 -1.38 -30.48 13.13
C LYS A 212 -1.62 -31.42 14.30
N VAL A 213 -2.78 -31.27 14.95
CA VAL A 213 -3.24 -32.13 16.05
C VAL A 213 -3.18 -33.62 15.71
N THR A 214 -3.61 -33.99 14.49
CA THR A 214 -3.63 -35.37 14.01
C THR A 214 -2.23 -35.94 13.81
N GLU A 215 -1.34 -35.15 13.21
CA GLU A 215 0.05 -35.52 12.96
C GLU A 215 0.79 -35.76 14.27
N MET A 216 0.66 -34.86 15.26
CA MET A 216 1.25 -35.04 16.59
C MET A 216 0.66 -36.22 17.36
N LYS A 217 -0.62 -36.54 17.15
CA LYS A 217 -1.25 -37.71 17.75
C LYS A 217 -0.67 -39.00 17.17
N GLU A 218 -0.65 -39.12 15.85
CA GLU A 218 -0.15 -40.30 15.12
C GLU A 218 1.35 -40.52 15.40
N LEU A 219 2.13 -39.44 15.43
CA LEU A 219 3.55 -39.40 15.83
C LEU A 219 3.76 -40.04 17.21
N PHE A 220 3.00 -39.59 18.22
CA PHE A 220 3.21 -40.05 19.59
C PHE A 220 2.62 -41.45 19.86
N GLU A 221 1.47 -41.79 19.26
CA GLU A 221 0.91 -43.15 19.34
C GLU A 221 1.84 -44.15 18.63
N GLY A 222 2.48 -43.76 17.51
CA GLY A 222 3.54 -44.52 16.84
C GLY A 222 4.82 -44.69 17.68
N ALA A 223 5.16 -43.71 18.53
CA ALA A 223 6.24 -43.80 19.50
C ALA A 223 5.90 -44.65 20.75
N GLY A 224 4.72 -45.28 20.80
CA GLY A 224 4.31 -46.19 21.89
C GLY A 224 3.74 -45.50 23.13
N LEU A 225 3.47 -44.19 23.07
CA LEU A 225 2.74 -43.47 24.11
C LEU A 225 1.22 -43.66 23.94
N VAL A 226 0.46 -43.58 25.03
CA VAL A 226 -0.98 -43.94 25.02
C VAL A 226 -1.88 -42.94 25.77
N SER A 227 -3.09 -42.71 25.21
CA SER A 227 -4.19 -41.82 25.69
C SER A 227 -4.09 -40.32 25.36
N PHE A 228 -4.42 -39.96 24.11
CA PHE A 228 -4.53 -38.61 23.52
C PHE A 228 -5.12 -37.51 24.43
N ASP A 229 -4.36 -36.48 24.85
CA ASP A 229 -4.91 -35.21 25.32
C ASP A 229 -4.21 -34.00 24.68
N MET A 230 -5.00 -32.97 24.33
CA MET A 230 -4.52 -31.69 23.84
C MET A 230 -5.30 -30.56 24.51
N LYS A 231 -4.59 -29.55 25.00
CA LYS A 231 -5.17 -28.35 25.63
C LYS A 231 -4.73 -27.11 24.87
N HIS A 232 -5.61 -26.14 24.76
CA HIS A 232 -5.27 -24.82 24.25
C HIS A 232 -4.88 -23.87 25.39
N LEU A 233 -3.70 -23.24 25.30
CA LEU A 233 -3.37 -22.06 26.09
C LEU A 233 -4.04 -20.83 25.47
N THR A 234 -4.52 -19.91 26.31
CA THR A 234 -5.02 -18.59 25.89
C THR A 234 -4.38 -17.50 26.77
N HIS A 235 -3.79 -16.49 26.15
CA HIS A 235 -3.02 -15.47 26.89
C HIS A 235 -3.94 -14.48 27.62
N GLY A 236 -3.57 -14.10 28.85
CA GLY A 236 -4.49 -13.56 29.87
C GLY A 236 -4.85 -12.07 29.79
N LEU A 237 -4.52 -11.34 28.72
CA LEU A 237 -4.58 -9.88 28.67
C LEU A 237 -5.99 -9.26 28.76
N GLY A 238 -7.06 -10.06 28.58
CA GLY A 238 -8.45 -9.60 28.57
C GLY A 238 -9.11 -9.25 29.91
N ARG A 239 -8.38 -9.11 31.03
CA ARG A 239 -8.96 -9.02 32.40
C ARG A 239 -8.84 -7.69 33.16
N LEU A 240 -8.77 -6.56 32.47
CA LEU A 240 -8.73 -5.23 33.14
C LEU A 240 -9.69 -4.13 32.66
N LYS A 241 -10.91 -4.48 32.20
CA LYS A 241 -12.09 -3.57 32.20
C LYS A 241 -13.42 -4.28 31.89
N ARG A 242 -14.28 -4.46 32.92
CA ARG A 242 -15.77 -4.38 32.92
C ARG A 242 -16.35 -5.04 34.18
N ARG A 243 -16.98 -4.24 35.06
CA ARG A 243 -17.88 -4.72 36.13
C ARG A 243 -19.17 -3.88 36.11
N ARG A 244 -20.31 -4.53 35.87
CA ARG A 244 -21.68 -3.96 35.73
C ARG A 244 -21.85 -3.12 34.46
N LEU A 245 -23.01 -3.05 33.80
CA LEU A 245 -24.29 -3.78 33.93
C LEU A 245 -24.48 -4.67 32.67
N SER A 246 -25.46 -5.58 32.49
CA SER A 246 -26.65 -6.01 33.26
C SER A 246 -26.98 -7.47 32.90
N GLN A 247 -27.70 -8.21 33.76
CA GLN A 247 -28.35 -9.48 33.40
C GLN A 247 -29.86 -9.31 33.24
N CYS A 248 -30.45 -10.06 32.31
CA CYS A 248 -31.83 -10.55 32.37
C CYS A 248 -31.90 -12.03 31.96
N ARG A 249 -33.02 -12.69 32.28
CA ARG A 249 -33.26 -14.15 32.21
C ARG A 249 -34.63 -14.40 31.53
N PHE A 250 -35.05 -15.59 31.08
CA PHE A 250 -34.48 -16.96 31.08
C PHE A 250 -35.16 -17.87 30.04
N GLN A 251 -34.46 -18.96 29.67
CA GLN A 251 -34.93 -20.33 29.30
C GLN A 251 -36.12 -20.60 28.35
N ASP A 252 -35.83 -21.50 27.41
CA ASP A 252 -36.76 -22.25 26.55
C ASP A 252 -37.49 -23.41 27.30
N LYS A 253 -38.55 -23.99 26.70
CA LYS A 253 -39.44 -25.01 27.32
C LYS A 253 -39.82 -26.17 26.39
N LYS A 254 -39.55 -27.41 26.86
CA LYS A 254 -40.26 -28.66 26.48
C LYS A 254 -40.39 -29.55 27.72
N ALA A 255 -41.49 -30.29 27.98
CA ALA A 255 -42.79 -30.37 27.28
C ALA A 255 -43.89 -31.02 28.18
N LEU A 256 -45.09 -31.23 27.61
CA LEU A 256 -46.13 -32.22 27.97
C LEU A 256 -46.93 -32.06 29.29
N LYS A 257 -48.18 -31.55 29.16
CA LYS A 257 -49.42 -32.37 29.08
C LYS A 257 -50.65 -31.48 28.79
N GLY A 258 -51.71 -32.06 28.19
CA GLY A 258 -52.99 -31.39 27.89
C GLY A 258 -54.05 -31.57 29.01
N PRO A 259 -55.39 -31.46 28.76
CA PRO A 259 -56.07 -31.70 27.47
C PRO A 259 -57.29 -30.79 27.10
N GLN A 260 -58.00 -31.19 26.03
CA GLN A 260 -59.41 -30.87 25.64
C GLN A 260 -59.78 -29.59 24.84
N LEU A 261 -60.04 -29.79 23.54
CA LEU A 261 -61.32 -29.58 22.78
C LEU A 261 -62.04 -28.19 22.76
N PRO A 262 -62.85 -27.87 21.70
CA PRO A 262 -62.73 -28.26 20.28
C PRO A 262 -63.10 -27.15 19.23
N SER A 263 -62.92 -27.50 17.94
CA SER A 263 -63.55 -26.86 16.74
C SER A 263 -62.95 -25.51 16.28
N LEU A 264 -63.02 -25.07 15.01
CA LEU A 264 -63.87 -25.46 13.86
C LEU A 264 -63.09 -25.43 12.49
N ARG A 265 -63.81 -25.81 11.42
CA ARG A 265 -63.50 -25.87 9.97
C ARG A 265 -62.95 -24.54 9.34
N SER A 266 -62.34 -24.46 8.14
CA SER A 266 -61.73 -25.44 7.19
C SER A 266 -61.16 -24.74 5.91
N ARG A 267 -60.44 -25.51 5.05
CA ARG A 267 -60.20 -25.32 3.58
C ARG A 267 -59.18 -24.26 3.06
N ARG A 268 -57.99 -24.78 2.70
CA ARG A 268 -57.45 -24.95 1.32
C ARG A 268 -57.25 -23.75 0.34
N ILE A 269 -56.01 -23.70 -0.20
CA ILE A 269 -55.54 -23.39 -1.59
C ILE A 269 -54.72 -22.09 -1.83
N ASN A 270 -53.39 -22.31 -1.92
CA ASN A 270 -52.37 -21.84 -2.87
C ASN A 270 -52.04 -20.35 -3.20
N ASN A 271 -50.73 -20.17 -3.44
CA ASN A 271 -50.00 -19.16 -4.23
C ASN A 271 -49.84 -17.73 -3.67
N GLY A 272 -48.61 -17.20 -3.75
CA GLY A 272 -48.27 -15.81 -3.47
C GLY A 272 -46.82 -15.62 -2.99
N LEU A 273 -45.99 -14.92 -3.77
CA LEU A 273 -44.60 -14.58 -3.43
C LEU A 273 -44.49 -13.32 -2.53
N ALA A 274 -43.43 -13.28 -1.72
CA ALA A 274 -42.72 -12.09 -1.21
C ALA A 274 -43.48 -11.00 -0.42
N ARG A 275 -43.10 -10.80 0.86
CA ARG A 275 -42.13 -9.74 1.26
C ARG A 275 -41.71 -9.76 2.74
N GLU A 276 -40.49 -9.28 2.95
CA GLU A 276 -39.94 -8.50 4.09
C GLU A 276 -39.97 -9.00 5.55
N ARG A 277 -38.74 -9.22 6.09
CA ARG A 277 -38.12 -8.60 7.30
C ARG A 277 -39.00 -8.47 8.58
N SER A 278 -38.54 -8.90 9.76
CA SER A 278 -37.30 -8.42 10.42
C SER A 278 -37.01 -9.09 11.80
N ASN A 279 -35.82 -8.79 12.35
CA ASN A 279 -35.40 -8.81 13.76
C ASN A 279 -35.07 -10.15 14.48
N LEU A 280 -33.76 -10.40 14.64
CA LEU A 280 -32.97 -10.50 15.92
C LEU A 280 -31.62 -11.18 15.58
N ASN A 281 -30.46 -10.50 15.61
CA ASN A 281 -29.61 -10.12 16.78
C ASN A 281 -29.12 -11.28 17.67
N GLU A 282 -27.89 -11.76 17.43
CA GLU A 282 -26.76 -11.88 18.39
C GLU A 282 -25.52 -12.39 17.61
N CYS A 283 -24.42 -11.63 17.53
CA CYS A 283 -23.28 -11.59 18.47
C CYS A 283 -22.39 -12.86 18.46
N PHE A 284 -21.33 -12.85 17.64
CA PHE A 284 -20.20 -13.79 17.71
C PHE A 284 -18.94 -13.10 18.26
N HIS A 285 -18.19 -13.81 19.11
CA HIS A 285 -16.89 -13.41 19.65
C HIS A 285 -15.85 -14.48 19.28
N PRO A 286 -14.68 -14.14 18.70
CA PRO A 286 -13.59 -15.09 18.51
C PRO A 286 -12.70 -15.20 19.77
N ASN A 287 -12.13 -16.39 19.99
CA ASN A 287 -10.95 -16.63 20.83
C ASN A 287 -9.99 -17.50 20.00
N ILE A 288 -8.67 -17.32 20.16
CA ILE A 288 -7.61 -18.07 19.45
C ILE A 288 -6.55 -18.55 20.47
N HIS A 289 -5.67 -19.47 20.05
CA HIS A 289 -5.04 -20.48 20.92
C HIS A 289 -3.54 -20.71 20.62
N HIS A 290 -2.76 -21.10 21.65
CA HIS A 290 -1.53 -21.91 21.49
C HIS A 290 -1.81 -23.34 21.97
N CYS A 291 -0.89 -24.30 21.78
CA CYS A 291 -1.13 -25.70 22.11
C CYS A 291 -0.20 -26.37 23.11
N ILE A 292 -0.79 -27.33 23.82
CA ILE A 292 -0.21 -28.19 24.83
C ILE A 292 -0.64 -29.63 24.54
N LEU A 293 0.32 -30.56 24.53
CA LEU A 293 0.14 -31.96 24.13
C LEU A 293 0.64 -32.92 25.22
N HIS A 294 -0.20 -33.91 25.58
CA HIS A 294 0.04 -34.81 26.69
C HIS A 294 -0.46 -36.23 26.44
N LEU A 295 0.23 -37.21 27.04
CA LEU A 295 -0.14 -38.63 26.97
C LEU A 295 -0.04 -39.30 28.34
N LYS A 296 -1.13 -39.95 28.78
CA LYS A 296 -1.23 -40.56 30.12
C LYS A 296 -1.80 -41.97 30.10
N LYS A 297 -0.97 -42.95 30.46
CA LYS A 297 -1.38 -44.36 30.59
C LYS A 297 -2.46 -44.54 31.68
N ASN A 298 -3.60 -45.12 31.30
CA ASN A 298 -4.91 -44.94 31.97
C ASN A 298 -5.24 -45.84 33.18
N SER A 299 -6.16 -45.34 34.03
CA SER A 299 -7.17 -46.10 34.80
C SER A 299 -8.36 -45.18 35.24
N ASP A 300 -9.53 -45.74 35.55
CA ASP A 300 -10.88 -45.09 35.52
C ASP A 300 -11.37 -44.31 36.77
N GLY A 301 -12.47 -43.50 36.66
CA GLY A 301 -13.33 -43.28 37.86
C GLY A 301 -14.40 -42.14 38.10
N ARG A 302 -15.23 -41.67 37.15
CA ARG A 302 -16.64 -41.10 37.35
C ARG A 302 -17.07 -40.10 38.50
N LYS A 303 -17.58 -38.91 38.09
CA LYS A 303 -18.91 -38.23 38.42
C LYS A 303 -19.28 -37.40 39.72
N GLN A 304 -19.99 -36.26 39.48
CA GLN A 304 -21.23 -35.67 40.11
C GLN A 304 -21.26 -34.55 41.22
N PHE A 305 -21.70 -33.31 40.84
CA PHE A 305 -22.86 -32.43 41.29
C PHE A 305 -23.31 -32.25 42.80
N PRO A 306 -24.22 -31.28 43.21
CA PRO A 306 -24.73 -29.99 42.61
C PRO A 306 -25.08 -28.76 43.57
N SER A 307 -25.45 -27.60 42.97
CA SER A 307 -26.35 -26.48 43.50
C SER A 307 -25.83 -25.62 44.70
N ILE A 308 -26.43 -24.52 45.26
CA ILE A 308 -27.77 -23.80 45.38
C ILE A 308 -27.48 -22.24 45.38
N GLY A 309 -28.32 -21.16 45.32
CA GLY A 309 -29.78 -20.87 45.46
C GLY A 309 -30.22 -19.41 45.05
N MET A 310 -31.04 -18.70 45.88
CA MET A 310 -31.83 -17.45 45.56
C MET A 310 -32.38 -16.74 46.86
N PRO A 311 -33.27 -15.69 46.95
CA PRO A 311 -33.82 -14.66 45.99
C PRO A 311 -34.20 -13.19 46.52
N LEU A 312 -34.70 -12.32 45.60
CA LEU A 312 -35.91 -11.40 45.66
C LEU A 312 -35.99 -9.94 46.25
N VAL A 313 -37.03 -9.20 45.76
CA VAL A 313 -37.73 -7.93 46.17
C VAL A 313 -37.12 -6.53 45.79
N ILE A 314 -37.87 -5.41 45.56
CA ILE A 314 -38.84 -4.98 44.50
C ILE A 314 -39.37 -3.49 44.74
N GLN A 315 -39.82 -2.75 43.68
CA GLN A 315 -40.67 -1.49 43.65
C GLN A 315 -40.08 -0.12 44.15
N GLU A 316 -40.53 1.11 43.77
CA GLU A 316 -41.29 1.67 42.59
C GLU A 316 -41.31 3.24 42.55
N LEU A 317 -42.08 3.83 41.59
CA LEU A 317 -42.73 5.17 41.50
C LEU A 317 -42.11 6.33 40.67
N LEU A 318 -42.98 7.31 40.33
CA LEU A 318 -42.92 8.27 39.20
C LEU A 318 -43.49 9.68 39.57
N SER A 319 -43.09 10.74 38.85
CA SER A 319 -43.96 11.90 38.52
C SER A 319 -43.38 12.83 37.41
N LEU A 320 -44.21 13.73 36.87
CA LEU A 320 -44.06 14.49 35.61
C LEU A 320 -43.52 15.93 35.77
N GLY A 321 -43.08 16.54 34.65
CA GLY A 321 -42.82 18.00 34.56
C GLY A 321 -42.25 18.48 33.21
N PHE A 322 -43.08 18.57 32.16
CA PHE A 322 -42.67 19.03 30.81
C PHE A 322 -43.70 20.01 30.23
N LEU A 323 -43.48 21.33 30.37
CA LEU A 323 -44.22 22.36 29.61
C LEU A 323 -43.61 23.78 29.62
N ASP A 324 -42.66 24.11 30.51
CA ASP A 324 -42.11 25.48 30.63
C ASP A 324 -40.94 25.82 29.68
N PHE A 325 -40.48 24.89 28.84
CA PHE A 325 -39.24 25.07 28.04
C PHE A 325 -39.44 25.75 26.66
N VAL A 326 -40.67 25.94 26.19
CA VAL A 326 -40.96 26.35 24.79
C VAL A 326 -41.51 27.78 24.70
N ARG A 327 -40.89 28.74 25.39
CA ARG A 327 -41.39 30.14 25.38
C ARG A 327 -40.35 31.27 25.61
N GLY A 328 -39.07 31.06 25.28
CA GLY A 328 -38.03 32.04 25.66
C GLY A 328 -36.72 32.10 24.87
N THR A 329 -36.70 31.82 23.55
CA THR A 329 -35.49 31.98 22.70
C THR A 329 -35.84 32.27 21.22
N LEU A 330 -36.54 33.38 20.93
CA LEU A 330 -36.93 33.72 19.56
C LEU A 330 -37.14 35.24 19.34
N ASP A 331 -36.11 36.06 19.56
CA ASP A 331 -36.23 37.54 19.44
C ASP A 331 -34.93 38.29 19.06
N THR A 332 -33.95 37.64 18.41
CA THR A 332 -32.62 38.25 18.12
C THR A 332 -32.01 37.90 16.75
N MET A 333 -32.82 37.74 15.70
CA MET A 333 -32.32 37.56 14.32
C MET A 333 -33.10 38.35 13.25
N THR A 334 -33.02 39.69 13.31
CA THR A 334 -33.51 40.60 12.25
C THR A 334 -32.55 41.78 12.08
N GLY A 335 -31.48 41.65 11.29
CA GLY A 335 -30.41 42.67 11.30
C GLY A 335 -29.39 42.75 10.16
N SER A 336 -29.50 42.00 9.04
CA SER A 336 -28.49 42.06 7.95
C SER A 336 -29.01 42.08 6.50
N VAL A 337 -30.27 41.67 6.26
CA VAL A 337 -30.75 41.33 4.90
C VAL A 337 -31.04 42.57 4.02
N LEU A 338 -31.15 43.77 4.60
CA LEU A 338 -31.66 44.95 3.88
C LEU A 338 -30.60 45.78 3.13
N TYR A 339 -29.30 45.51 3.30
CA TYR A 339 -28.23 46.32 2.69
C TYR A 339 -27.77 45.85 1.30
N TYR A 340 -28.09 44.63 0.86
CA TYR A 340 -27.63 44.09 -0.42
C TYR A 340 -28.58 44.34 -1.61
N LEU A 341 -29.87 44.66 -1.37
CA LEU A 341 -30.84 44.86 -2.46
C LEU A 341 -30.72 46.20 -3.20
N THR A 342 -30.05 47.20 -2.62
CA THR A 342 -29.97 48.57 -3.20
C THR A 342 -28.82 48.78 -4.17
N ALA A 343 -27.90 47.82 -4.33
CA ALA A 343 -26.76 47.92 -5.24
C ALA A 343 -27.04 47.37 -6.67
N MET A 344 -28.09 46.56 -6.84
CA MET A 344 -28.39 45.82 -8.08
C MET A 344 -29.32 46.53 -9.08
N LEU A 345 -29.74 47.77 -8.81
CA LEU A 345 -30.78 48.47 -9.59
C LEU A 345 -30.35 49.87 -10.10
N ALA A 346 -29.04 50.09 -10.31
CA ALA A 346 -28.48 51.40 -10.66
C ALA A 346 -27.71 51.44 -12.01
N SER A 347 -27.73 50.37 -12.81
CA SER A 347 -26.80 50.20 -13.94
C SER A 347 -27.45 49.85 -15.29
N THR A 348 -28.77 50.02 -15.45
CA THR A 348 -29.54 49.48 -16.61
C THR A 348 -30.31 50.53 -17.44
N SER A 349 -29.80 51.76 -17.56
CA SER A 349 -30.28 52.70 -18.57
C SER A 349 -29.31 53.85 -18.91
N VAL A 350 -28.56 53.73 -20.01
CA VAL A 350 -28.16 54.83 -20.92
C VAL A 350 -27.45 54.26 -22.17
N LEU A 351 -27.73 54.83 -23.34
CA LEU A 351 -27.08 54.62 -24.65
C LEU A 351 -27.00 53.18 -25.20
N GLN A 352 -28.06 52.80 -25.92
CA GLN A 352 -27.86 52.02 -27.16
C GLN A 352 -27.26 52.93 -28.23
N SER A 353 -26.13 52.54 -28.83
CA SER A 353 -25.64 53.11 -30.09
C SER A 353 -24.96 52.01 -30.92
N ASN A 354 -25.38 51.89 -32.18
CA ASN A 354 -24.87 50.84 -33.07
C ASN A 354 -23.41 51.10 -33.46
N VAL A 355 -22.48 50.41 -32.81
CA VAL A 355 -21.14 50.14 -33.32
C VAL A 355 -21.04 48.63 -33.52
N GLY A 356 -20.54 48.19 -34.67
CA GLY A 356 -20.35 46.78 -34.96
C GLY A 356 -19.21 46.20 -34.12
N VAL A 357 -19.52 45.74 -32.91
CA VAL A 357 -18.55 45.00 -32.08
C VAL A 357 -18.29 43.65 -32.74
N GLN A 358 -17.15 43.57 -33.42
CA GLN A 358 -16.57 42.34 -33.90
C GLN A 358 -16.36 41.41 -32.70
N ARG A 359 -17.08 40.27 -32.64
CA ARG A 359 -16.97 39.32 -31.53
C ARG A 359 -15.50 38.90 -31.38
N VAL A 360 -14.88 39.29 -30.27
CA VAL A 360 -13.56 38.82 -29.85
C VAL A 360 -13.67 37.33 -29.52
N ALA A 361 -12.54 36.61 -29.54
CA ALA A 361 -12.48 35.18 -29.24
C ALA A 361 -13.24 34.85 -27.95
N GLY A 362 -14.00 33.74 -27.97
CA GLY A 362 -14.89 33.35 -26.88
C GLY A 362 -14.15 33.26 -25.55
N GLN A 363 -14.61 34.03 -24.57
CA GLN A 363 -14.05 34.01 -23.22
C GLN A 363 -14.60 32.81 -22.44
N TYR A 364 -13.73 32.22 -21.63
CA TYR A 364 -14.09 31.16 -20.69
C TYR A 364 -14.06 31.73 -19.27
N LEU A 365 -14.84 31.14 -18.38
CA LEU A 365 -14.60 31.30 -16.95
C LEU A 365 -13.50 30.32 -16.56
N LEU A 366 -12.37 30.86 -16.11
CA LEU A 366 -11.16 30.12 -15.75
C LEU A 366 -10.95 30.16 -14.24
N GLY A 367 -10.85 29.00 -13.61
CA GLY A 367 -10.65 28.83 -12.17
C GLY A 367 -9.41 27.99 -11.89
N LEU A 368 -8.56 28.45 -10.98
CA LEU A 368 -7.27 27.83 -10.64
C LEU A 368 -7.08 27.75 -9.12
N GLY A 369 -6.57 26.63 -8.62
CA GLY A 369 -6.40 26.43 -7.18
C GLY A 369 -5.44 25.30 -6.83
N ILE A 370 -4.85 25.40 -5.63
CA ILE A 370 -3.90 24.44 -5.06
C ILE A 370 -4.44 23.97 -3.70
N GLY A 371 -4.20 22.72 -3.32
CA GLY A 371 -4.47 22.19 -1.98
C GLY A 371 -3.48 21.11 -1.58
N ASP A 372 -3.12 21.07 -0.30
CA ASP A 372 -2.21 20.08 0.28
C ASP A 372 -2.91 18.73 0.48
N ILE A 373 -2.32 17.66 -0.06
CA ILE A 373 -2.81 16.28 0.02
C ILE A 373 -1.84 15.34 0.75
N THR A 374 -0.81 15.89 1.40
CA THR A 374 0.26 15.12 2.05
C THR A 374 -0.29 14.21 3.15
N GLY A 375 -0.11 12.91 2.97
CA GLY A 375 -0.57 11.91 3.93
C GLY A 375 0.39 11.72 5.12
N PRO A 376 0.27 10.59 5.83
CA PRO A 376 1.24 10.12 6.83
C PRO A 376 2.70 10.12 6.33
N VAL A 377 3.54 11.03 6.81
CA VAL A 377 4.96 11.13 6.40
C VAL A 377 5.93 10.20 7.15
N VAL A 378 5.43 9.23 7.91
CA VAL A 378 6.23 8.16 8.55
C VAL A 378 5.44 6.84 8.66
N GLU A 379 6.14 5.73 8.89
CA GLU A 379 5.57 4.40 9.24
C GLU A 379 4.48 3.92 8.26
N THR A 380 4.56 4.38 7.02
CA THR A 380 3.61 4.16 5.93
C THR A 380 4.44 3.77 4.71
N ASN A 381 3.95 2.86 3.87
CA ASN A 381 4.67 2.49 2.65
C ASN A 381 4.44 3.54 1.56
N MET A 382 5.45 3.82 0.75
CA MET A 382 5.28 4.63 -0.44
C MET A 382 4.52 3.86 -1.54
N MET A 383 3.83 4.58 -2.41
CA MET A 383 3.14 4.00 -3.58
C MET A 383 3.97 4.18 -4.85
N GLY A 384 4.12 3.12 -5.63
CA GLY A 384 4.93 3.12 -6.84
C GLY A 384 5.69 1.80 -6.98
N TYR A 385 6.88 1.73 -6.39
CA TYR A 385 7.83 0.61 -6.50
C TYR A 385 7.38 -0.74 -5.92
N ALA A 386 6.29 -0.78 -5.17
CA ALA A 386 5.79 -2.01 -4.53
C ALA A 386 6.83 -2.71 -3.62
N SER A 387 7.71 -1.93 -2.98
CA SER A 387 8.76 -2.42 -2.08
C SER A 387 8.37 -2.28 -0.62
N LEU A 388 8.37 -3.38 0.15
CA LEU A 388 8.09 -3.35 1.59
C LEU A 388 9.15 -2.55 2.39
N ALA A 389 10.38 -2.47 1.88
CA ALA A 389 11.45 -1.72 2.53
C ALA A 389 11.26 -0.20 2.42
N GLN A 390 10.54 0.28 1.38
CA GLN A 390 10.27 1.69 1.14
C GLN A 390 9.16 2.23 2.07
N THR A 391 9.49 2.32 3.36
CA THR A 391 8.61 2.91 4.39
C THR A 391 9.04 4.33 4.69
N ASP A 392 8.10 5.26 4.68
CA ASP A 392 8.26 6.68 4.98
C ASP A 392 9.01 6.89 6.31
N THR A 393 10.04 7.74 6.29
CA THR A 393 10.80 8.23 7.46
C THR A 393 10.77 9.76 7.59
N GLY A 394 10.14 10.46 6.64
CA GLY A 394 10.04 11.91 6.68
C GLY A 394 9.48 12.55 5.42
N LEU A 395 9.82 13.82 5.21
CA LEU A 395 9.27 14.70 4.19
C LEU A 395 10.38 15.57 3.58
N HIS A 396 10.43 15.57 2.25
CA HIS A 396 11.24 16.48 1.43
C HIS A 396 10.36 17.59 0.82
N MET A 397 9.20 17.22 0.26
CA MET A 397 8.25 18.18 -0.31
C MET A 397 6.80 17.70 -0.11
N ARG A 398 5.93 18.59 0.39
CA ARG A 398 4.48 18.33 0.45
C ARG A 398 3.87 18.07 -0.94
N GLN A 399 2.99 17.09 -0.99
CA GLN A 399 2.23 16.69 -2.18
C GLN A 399 1.00 17.60 -2.33
N ARG A 400 0.69 18.05 -3.56
CA ARG A 400 -0.42 18.97 -3.83
C ARG A 400 -1.36 18.48 -4.93
N SER A 401 -2.63 18.81 -4.82
CA SER A 401 -3.57 18.83 -5.95
C SER A 401 -3.61 20.23 -6.55
N ARG A 402 -3.41 20.32 -7.86
CA ARG A 402 -3.51 21.53 -8.68
C ARG A 402 -4.68 21.39 -9.62
N VAL A 403 -5.63 22.32 -9.54
CA VAL A 403 -6.95 22.22 -10.18
C VAL A 403 -7.12 23.29 -11.24
N PHE A 404 -7.63 22.85 -12.39
CA PHE A 404 -7.92 23.67 -13.56
C PHE A 404 -9.40 23.51 -13.91
N ILE A 405 -10.17 24.58 -13.73
CA ILE A 405 -11.58 24.65 -14.09
C ILE A 405 -11.72 25.54 -15.32
N VAL A 406 -12.44 25.03 -16.32
CA VAL A 406 -12.85 25.77 -17.51
C VAL A 406 -14.36 25.67 -17.63
N ALA A 407 -15.05 26.78 -17.87
CA ALA A 407 -16.47 26.79 -18.21
C ALA A 407 -16.77 27.78 -19.35
N GLU A 408 -17.82 27.50 -20.13
CA GLU A 408 -18.38 28.48 -21.07
C GLU A 408 -18.96 29.68 -20.30
N GLU A 409 -18.61 30.91 -20.69
CA GLU A 409 -19.14 32.12 -20.03
C GLU A 409 -20.66 32.28 -20.25
N ASP A 410 -21.15 32.04 -21.48
CA ASP A 410 -22.57 32.06 -21.83
C ASP A 410 -23.39 30.93 -21.16
N ASN A 411 -22.74 29.84 -20.72
CA ASN A 411 -23.41 28.72 -20.04
C ASN A 411 -22.48 27.97 -19.04
N PRO A 412 -22.31 28.47 -17.80
CA PRO A 412 -21.34 27.91 -16.85
C PRO A 412 -21.58 26.48 -16.36
N SER A 413 -22.72 25.83 -16.71
CA SER A 413 -22.89 24.38 -16.49
C SER A 413 -22.08 23.53 -17.48
N ASN A 414 -21.73 24.08 -18.64
CA ASN A 414 -20.78 23.48 -19.57
C ASN A 414 -19.36 23.76 -19.03
N THR A 415 -18.97 22.96 -18.03
CA THR A 415 -17.70 23.09 -17.31
C THR A 415 -16.98 21.76 -17.18
N ILE A 416 -15.64 21.80 -17.11
CA ILE A 416 -14.76 20.69 -16.75
C ILE A 416 -13.90 21.05 -15.55
N VAL A 417 -13.50 20.03 -14.77
CA VAL A 417 -12.56 20.12 -13.65
C VAL A 417 -11.44 19.10 -13.87
N PHE A 418 -10.26 19.58 -14.26
CA PHE A 418 -9.06 18.76 -14.35
C PHE A 418 -8.26 18.89 -13.05
N ILE A 419 -7.99 17.77 -12.39
CA ILE A 419 -7.28 17.71 -11.11
C ILE A 419 -5.96 16.98 -11.35
N ASN A 420 -4.84 17.70 -11.30
CA ASN A 420 -3.49 17.13 -11.36
C ASN A 420 -2.92 17.00 -9.94
N SER A 421 -2.71 15.78 -9.45
CA SER A 421 -2.34 15.53 -8.04
C SER A 421 -0.97 14.86 -7.92
N ASP A 422 -0.16 15.29 -6.96
CA ASP A 422 1.18 14.75 -6.67
C ASP A 422 1.13 13.33 -6.03
N ILE A 423 0.48 12.39 -6.70
CA ILE A 423 0.21 11.01 -6.31
C ILE A 423 0.60 10.03 -7.42
N ALA A 424 0.87 8.79 -7.06
CA ALA A 424 1.23 7.73 -8.00
C ALA A 424 0.14 7.43 -9.05
N MET A 425 -1.16 7.48 -8.70
CA MET A 425 -2.23 7.22 -9.68
C MET A 425 -3.61 7.71 -9.19
N GLY A 426 -4.53 7.97 -10.11
CA GLY A 426 -5.95 8.14 -9.77
C GLY A 426 -6.57 6.82 -9.27
N ASP A 427 -7.46 6.91 -8.27
CA ASP A 427 -8.16 5.78 -7.65
C ASP A 427 -9.68 5.96 -7.69
N THR A 428 -10.40 4.86 -7.91
CA THR A 428 -11.87 4.85 -8.06
C THR A 428 -12.58 5.25 -6.77
N GLY A 429 -12.12 4.80 -5.61
CA GLY A 429 -12.73 5.07 -4.31
C GLY A 429 -12.48 6.51 -3.85
N VAL A 430 -11.27 7.00 -4.02
CA VAL A 430 -10.87 8.40 -3.82
C VAL A 430 -11.65 9.31 -4.76
N ARG A 431 -11.72 9.00 -6.07
CA ARG A 431 -12.51 9.75 -7.06
C ARG A 431 -14.00 9.75 -6.71
N ARG A 432 -14.59 8.60 -6.38
CA ARG A 432 -15.99 8.49 -5.94
C ARG A 432 -16.28 9.40 -4.75
N SER A 433 -15.33 9.50 -3.82
CA SER A 433 -15.41 10.37 -2.64
C SER A 433 -15.29 11.86 -2.98
N ILE A 434 -14.37 12.24 -3.88
CA ILE A 434 -14.21 13.62 -4.38
C ILE A 434 -15.47 14.06 -5.13
N VAL A 435 -15.95 13.26 -6.10
CA VAL A 435 -17.16 13.53 -6.88
C VAL A 435 -18.38 13.68 -5.96
N SER A 436 -18.54 12.79 -4.97
CA SER A 436 -19.64 12.87 -3.99
C SER A 436 -19.62 14.19 -3.20
N ASN A 437 -18.46 14.58 -2.66
CA ASN A 437 -18.29 15.83 -1.91
C ASN A 437 -18.59 17.07 -2.79
N LEU A 438 -18.05 17.12 -4.01
CA LEU A 438 -18.23 18.25 -4.91
C LEU A 438 -19.66 18.34 -5.45
N THR A 439 -20.31 17.21 -5.74
CA THR A 439 -21.73 17.17 -6.14
C THR A 439 -22.63 17.66 -5.00
N ALA A 440 -22.30 17.37 -3.74
CA ALA A 440 -23.05 17.84 -2.58
C ALA A 440 -22.88 19.35 -2.30
N MET A 441 -21.71 19.92 -2.60
CA MET A 441 -21.42 21.35 -2.43
C MET A 441 -21.89 22.20 -3.61
N TYR A 442 -21.83 21.67 -4.83
CA TYR A 442 -22.14 22.36 -6.08
C TYR A 442 -23.14 21.54 -6.94
N PRO A 443 -24.39 21.34 -6.49
CA PRO A 443 -25.33 20.42 -7.12
C PRO A 443 -25.61 20.77 -8.59
N GLY A 444 -25.33 19.82 -9.47
CA GLY A 444 -25.53 19.97 -10.92
C GLY A 444 -24.44 20.76 -11.67
N VAL A 445 -23.39 21.20 -10.98
CA VAL A 445 -22.23 21.88 -11.61
C VAL A 445 -21.07 20.89 -11.79
N TYR A 446 -20.72 20.15 -10.73
CA TYR A 446 -19.66 19.14 -10.77
C TYR A 446 -20.26 17.75 -10.60
N THR A 447 -19.88 16.84 -11.48
CA THR A 447 -20.51 15.52 -11.64
C THR A 447 -19.47 14.45 -11.98
N ASN A 448 -19.91 13.20 -12.09
CA ASN A 448 -19.07 12.10 -12.56
C ASN A 448 -18.59 12.28 -14.01
N GLU A 449 -19.26 13.12 -14.81
CA GLU A 449 -18.95 13.34 -16.23
C GLU A 449 -17.77 14.29 -16.43
N ASN A 450 -17.65 15.33 -15.60
CA ASN A 450 -16.76 16.46 -15.86
C ASN A 450 -15.58 16.62 -14.89
N ILE A 451 -15.51 15.84 -13.81
CA ILE A 451 -14.32 15.74 -12.94
C ILE A 451 -13.36 14.66 -13.49
N ALA A 452 -12.12 15.05 -13.78
CA ALA A 452 -11.00 14.14 -14.05
C ALA A 452 -9.99 14.20 -12.90
N PHE A 453 -9.56 13.03 -12.39
CA PHE A 453 -8.64 12.90 -11.26
C PHE A 453 -7.36 12.17 -11.70
N VAL A 454 -6.28 12.93 -11.92
CA VAL A 454 -5.05 12.50 -12.58
C VAL A 454 -3.88 12.51 -11.58
N GLY A 455 -3.08 11.45 -11.55
CA GLY A 455 -1.82 11.43 -10.81
C GLY A 455 -0.64 11.97 -11.64
N THR A 456 0.30 12.67 -11.00
CA THR A 456 1.61 12.97 -11.61
C THR A 456 2.52 11.74 -11.71
N HIS A 457 2.10 10.59 -11.16
CA HIS A 457 2.82 9.33 -11.20
C HIS A 457 4.21 9.39 -10.54
N GLN A 458 4.27 10.05 -9.38
CA GLN A 458 5.42 10.04 -8.48
C GLN A 458 5.46 8.74 -7.65
N HIS A 459 6.66 8.20 -7.41
CA HIS A 459 6.94 6.93 -6.69
C HIS A 459 7.59 7.12 -5.31
N SER A 460 7.55 8.35 -4.77
CA SER A 460 8.19 8.77 -3.52
C SER A 460 7.19 9.44 -2.57
N GLY A 461 6.02 8.84 -2.39
CA GLY A 461 4.96 9.41 -1.58
C GLY A 461 3.87 8.43 -1.18
N VAL A 462 3.05 8.89 -0.24
CA VAL A 462 2.18 8.07 0.64
C VAL A 462 1.29 7.03 -0.05
N GLY A 463 1.31 5.81 0.47
CA GLY A 463 0.53 4.66 -0.01
C GLY A 463 -0.76 4.36 0.75
N GLY A 464 -1.33 3.19 0.43
CA GLY A 464 -2.53 2.65 1.05
C GLY A 464 -3.86 3.31 0.68
N TYR A 465 -3.94 4.16 -0.35
CA TYR A 465 -5.20 4.87 -0.70
C TYR A 465 -6.04 4.20 -1.79
N LEU A 466 -5.48 3.24 -2.55
CA LEU A 466 -6.15 2.56 -3.66
C LEU A 466 -7.25 1.60 -3.17
N GLU A 467 -8.35 1.47 -3.91
CA GLU A 467 -9.52 0.69 -3.50
C GLU A 467 -9.35 -0.84 -3.69
N ASN A 468 -8.59 -1.26 -4.72
CA ASN A 468 -8.29 -2.66 -4.99
C ASN A 468 -7.10 -3.20 -4.15
N LEU A 469 -7.08 -4.50 -3.87
CA LEU A 469 -6.12 -5.07 -2.91
C LEU A 469 -4.68 -5.15 -3.42
N LEU A 470 -4.40 -5.46 -4.69
CA LEU A 470 -3.03 -5.74 -5.14
C LEU A 470 -2.04 -4.59 -4.83
N PRO A 471 -2.37 -3.31 -5.11
CA PRO A 471 -1.49 -2.18 -4.73
C PRO A 471 -1.43 -1.90 -3.22
N GLN A 472 -2.39 -2.40 -2.42
CA GLN A 472 -2.37 -2.22 -0.96
C GLN A 472 -1.41 -3.16 -0.24
N ILE A 473 -0.93 -4.25 -0.88
CA ILE A 473 -0.20 -5.33 -0.20
C ILE A 473 1.06 -4.80 0.52
N THR A 474 1.86 -3.97 -0.16
CA THR A 474 3.10 -3.41 0.40
C THR A 474 2.81 -2.28 1.40
N SER A 475 1.68 -1.58 1.23
CA SER A 475 1.11 -0.66 2.22
C SER A 475 0.52 -1.34 3.45
N LEU A 476 0.63 -2.67 3.54
CA LEU A 476 0.06 -3.50 4.61
C LEU A 476 -1.47 -3.27 4.75
N GLY A 477 -2.14 -2.99 3.63
CA GLY A 477 -3.56 -2.68 3.55
C GLY A 477 -3.86 -1.20 3.26
N TYR A 478 -5.09 -0.81 3.54
CA TYR A 478 -5.63 0.53 3.29
C TYR A 478 -5.32 1.49 4.44
N VAL A 479 -4.82 2.69 4.12
CA VAL A 479 -4.43 3.73 5.07
C VAL A 479 -5.41 4.89 4.94
N ALA A 480 -6.47 4.84 5.76
CA ALA A 480 -7.54 5.82 5.72
C ALA A 480 -7.07 7.26 5.98
N ALA A 481 -5.95 7.47 6.69
CA ALA A 481 -5.34 8.79 6.85
C ALA A 481 -4.85 9.36 5.50
N THR A 482 -4.20 8.54 4.67
CA THR A 482 -3.77 8.92 3.31
C THR A 482 -4.94 9.27 2.43
N ALA A 483 -5.93 8.38 2.33
CA ALA A 483 -7.10 8.61 1.48
C ALA A 483 -7.90 9.85 1.91
N ASN A 484 -8.06 10.09 3.22
CA ASN A 484 -8.71 11.30 3.71
C ASN A 484 -7.93 12.58 3.39
N ALA A 485 -6.60 12.58 3.52
CA ALA A 485 -5.76 13.72 3.14
C ALA A 485 -5.93 14.05 1.64
N ILE A 486 -5.85 13.05 0.78
CA ILE A 486 -6.02 13.21 -0.67
C ILE A 486 -7.42 13.75 -1.00
N VAL A 487 -8.50 13.17 -0.45
CA VAL A 487 -9.87 13.63 -0.71
C VAL A 487 -10.09 15.06 -0.20
N GLN A 488 -9.66 15.39 1.02
CA GLN A 488 -9.90 16.69 1.63
C GLN A 488 -9.09 17.80 0.94
N GLY A 489 -7.80 17.59 0.71
CA GLY A 489 -6.93 18.52 -0.02
C GLY A 489 -7.37 18.73 -1.46
N THR A 490 -7.79 17.67 -2.16
CA THR A 490 -8.36 17.78 -3.52
C THR A 490 -9.63 18.62 -3.52
N VAL A 491 -10.57 18.36 -2.59
CA VAL A 491 -11.82 19.12 -2.50
C VAL A 491 -11.56 20.59 -2.16
N LEU A 492 -10.60 20.88 -1.28
CA LEU A 492 -10.16 22.25 -0.98
C LEU A 492 -9.51 22.95 -2.19
N ALA A 493 -8.70 22.24 -2.97
CA ALA A 493 -8.12 22.76 -4.21
C ALA A 493 -9.21 23.12 -5.23
N VAL A 494 -10.26 22.28 -5.37
CA VAL A 494 -11.41 22.56 -6.25
C VAL A 494 -12.26 23.72 -5.71
N GLN A 495 -12.47 23.84 -4.39
CA GLN A 495 -13.12 25.01 -3.80
C GLN A 495 -12.34 26.30 -4.09
N ARG A 496 -11.01 26.28 -3.95
CA ARG A 496 -10.14 27.42 -4.29
C ARG A 496 -10.22 27.78 -5.77
N ALA A 497 -10.22 26.80 -6.66
CA ALA A 497 -10.37 27.01 -8.09
C ALA A 497 -11.76 27.53 -8.48
N HIS A 498 -12.84 27.04 -7.85
CA HIS A 498 -14.19 27.55 -8.03
C HIS A 498 -14.29 29.02 -7.59
N ASN A 499 -13.74 29.34 -6.40
CA ASN A 499 -13.74 30.69 -5.85
C ASN A 499 -12.84 31.67 -6.63
N SER A 500 -11.99 31.18 -7.54
CA SER A 500 -11.14 31.99 -8.42
C SER A 500 -11.59 32.01 -9.89
N LEU A 501 -12.82 31.53 -10.18
CA LEU A 501 -13.44 31.63 -11.50
C LEU A 501 -13.57 33.09 -11.95
N ALA A 502 -12.93 33.44 -13.07
CA ALA A 502 -13.03 34.76 -13.69
C ALA A 502 -12.92 34.66 -15.23
N PRO A 503 -13.48 35.61 -16.00
CA PRO A 503 -13.32 35.65 -17.45
C PRO A 503 -11.85 35.69 -17.88
N GLY A 504 -11.54 34.92 -18.92
CA GLY A 504 -10.19 34.77 -19.44
C GLY A 504 -10.18 34.08 -20.80
N SER A 505 -8.98 33.76 -21.29
CA SER A 505 -8.78 33.07 -22.56
C SER A 505 -7.74 31.95 -22.44
N LEU A 506 -7.80 31.01 -23.38
CA LEU A 506 -6.93 29.84 -23.41
C LEU A 506 -6.11 29.84 -24.70
N SER A 507 -4.84 29.47 -24.60
CA SER A 507 -3.97 29.27 -25.77
C SER A 507 -3.11 28.01 -25.64
N LEU A 508 -2.95 27.29 -26.75
CA LEU A 508 -2.28 26.00 -26.83
C LEU A 508 -0.98 26.13 -27.63
N GLY A 509 0.08 25.49 -27.16
CA GLY A 509 1.31 25.31 -27.92
C GLY A 509 2.06 24.06 -27.50
N ASN A 510 3.16 23.79 -28.18
CA ASN A 510 4.02 22.63 -27.96
C ASN A 510 5.51 22.99 -28.15
N THR A 511 6.39 22.18 -27.57
CA THR A 511 7.84 22.25 -27.81
C THR A 511 8.49 20.88 -27.64
N THR A 512 9.70 20.69 -28.16
CA THR A 512 10.49 19.47 -27.97
C THR A 512 11.37 19.60 -26.72
N VAL A 513 11.13 18.76 -25.71
CA VAL A 513 11.97 18.62 -24.53
C VAL A 513 12.87 17.40 -24.71
N LEU A 514 14.19 17.63 -24.76
CA LEU A 514 15.21 16.58 -24.82
C LEU A 514 15.79 16.29 -23.44
N ASN A 515 16.49 15.17 -23.30
CA ASN A 515 17.21 14.73 -22.08
C ASN A 515 16.37 14.52 -20.80
N ALA A 516 15.07 14.82 -20.81
CA ALA A 516 14.14 14.62 -19.70
C ALA A 516 13.51 13.23 -19.63
N ASN A 517 13.56 12.42 -20.69
CA ASN A 517 13.09 11.03 -20.69
C ASN A 517 13.92 10.09 -21.59
N ILE A 518 13.87 8.80 -21.29
CA ILE A 518 14.41 7.69 -22.10
C ILE A 518 13.40 6.52 -22.13
N ASN A 519 13.33 5.72 -23.21
CA ASN A 519 12.52 4.50 -23.22
C ASN A 519 13.21 3.39 -22.39
N ARG A 520 12.49 2.82 -21.41
CA ARG A 520 13.01 1.76 -20.52
C ARG A 520 12.71 0.32 -20.98
N SER A 521 11.90 0.18 -22.04
CA SER A 521 11.58 -1.10 -22.69
C SER A 521 11.80 -1.02 -24.22
N PRO A 522 12.98 -0.57 -24.70
CA PRO A 522 13.21 -0.30 -26.12
C PRO A 522 13.12 -1.56 -26.99
N SER A 523 13.46 -2.73 -26.45
CA SER A 523 13.26 -4.04 -27.09
C SER A 523 11.78 -4.36 -27.35
N ALA A 524 10.86 -3.92 -26.47
CA ALA A 524 9.42 -4.01 -26.72
C ALA A 524 8.96 -2.97 -27.76
N TYR A 525 9.41 -1.71 -27.65
CA TYR A 525 9.10 -0.68 -28.66
C TYR A 525 9.50 -1.13 -30.08
N LEU A 526 10.68 -1.75 -30.23
CA LEU A 526 11.17 -2.28 -31.52
C LEU A 526 10.28 -3.35 -32.16
N ALA A 527 9.39 -4.00 -31.41
CA ALA A 527 8.44 -4.98 -31.96
C ALA A 527 7.32 -4.33 -32.79
N ASN A 528 7.01 -3.04 -32.56
CA ASN A 528 6.06 -2.31 -33.40
C ASN A 528 6.54 -2.25 -34.87
N PRO A 529 5.62 -2.19 -35.85
CA PRO A 529 5.94 -2.20 -37.28
C PRO A 529 6.99 -1.15 -37.67
N ALA A 530 7.95 -1.54 -38.52
CA ALA A 530 9.08 -0.69 -38.88
C ALA A 530 8.63 0.60 -39.62
N GLU A 531 7.59 0.48 -40.44
CA GLU A 531 6.92 1.55 -41.17
C GLU A 531 6.06 2.46 -40.29
N GLU A 532 5.65 2.01 -39.10
CA GLU A 532 5.05 2.87 -38.07
C GLU A 532 6.13 3.63 -37.31
N ARG A 533 7.16 2.91 -36.83
CA ARG A 533 8.28 3.51 -36.11
C ARG A 533 9.04 4.55 -36.94
N ALA A 534 9.16 4.35 -38.26
CA ALA A 534 9.80 5.30 -39.18
C ALA A 534 9.05 6.65 -39.35
N GLN A 535 7.85 6.81 -38.77
CA GLN A 535 7.12 8.08 -38.74
C GLN A 535 7.56 8.99 -37.58
N TYR A 536 8.40 8.48 -36.65
CA TYR A 536 8.81 9.18 -35.44
C TYR A 536 10.35 9.21 -35.33
N GLU A 537 10.91 10.35 -34.97
CA GLU A 537 12.36 10.51 -34.73
C GLU A 537 12.82 9.74 -33.47
N PHE A 538 11.91 9.54 -32.52
CA PHE A 538 12.20 9.04 -31.17
C PHE A 538 11.29 7.88 -30.75
N ASP A 539 11.87 6.95 -30.00
CA ASP A 539 11.24 5.81 -29.33
C ASP A 539 10.51 6.15 -28.01
N GLN A 540 10.48 7.43 -27.66
CA GLN A 540 9.65 8.02 -26.62
C GLN A 540 9.13 9.38 -27.12
N ASP A 541 8.00 9.84 -26.61
CA ASP A 541 7.49 11.18 -26.96
C ASP A 541 8.33 12.28 -26.29
N LYS A 542 8.91 13.15 -27.13
CA LYS A 542 9.69 14.34 -26.70
C LYS A 542 8.85 15.62 -26.71
N GLU A 543 7.60 15.58 -27.15
CA GLU A 543 6.74 16.77 -27.22
C GLU A 543 6.11 17.06 -25.85
N LEU A 544 6.37 18.27 -25.32
CA LEU A 544 5.60 18.86 -24.23
C LEU A 544 4.50 19.72 -24.85
N THR A 545 3.24 19.34 -24.66
CA THR A 545 2.08 20.18 -24.97
C THR A 545 1.76 21.06 -23.77
N LEU A 546 1.39 22.32 -23.95
CA LEU A 546 1.00 23.23 -22.87
C LEU A 546 -0.25 24.05 -23.25
N LEU A 547 -1.24 24.03 -22.35
CA LEU A 547 -2.44 24.87 -22.34
C LEU A 547 -2.23 26.02 -21.34
N ARG A 548 -2.06 27.25 -21.84
CA ARG A 548 -1.89 28.47 -21.05
C ARG A 548 -3.24 29.09 -20.69
N PHE A 549 -3.37 29.54 -19.44
CA PHE A 549 -4.55 30.18 -18.88
C PHE A 549 -4.28 31.68 -18.68
N ASP A 550 -4.94 32.53 -19.46
CA ASP A 550 -4.78 33.98 -19.43
C ASP A 550 -6.02 34.68 -18.85
N ASP A 551 -5.82 35.74 -18.07
CA ASP A 551 -6.90 36.62 -17.61
C ASP A 551 -7.48 37.49 -18.75
N ALA A 552 -8.56 38.23 -18.46
CA ALA A 552 -9.18 39.15 -19.41
C ALA A 552 -8.27 40.33 -19.86
N SER A 553 -7.08 40.49 -19.30
CA SER A 553 -6.05 41.47 -19.70
C SER A 553 -4.88 40.84 -20.47
N GLY A 554 -4.83 39.50 -20.60
CA GLY A 554 -3.74 38.75 -21.23
C GLY A 554 -2.57 38.37 -20.32
N ASN A 555 -2.72 38.52 -18.99
CA ASN A 555 -1.72 38.05 -18.02
C ASN A 555 -1.91 36.55 -17.77
N ALA A 556 -0.82 35.79 -17.75
CA ALA A 556 -0.88 34.36 -17.43
C ALA A 556 -1.22 34.15 -15.95
N ARG A 557 -2.30 33.40 -15.68
CA ARG A 557 -2.68 32.92 -14.34
C ARG A 557 -2.17 31.51 -14.04
N GLY A 558 -1.74 30.77 -15.06
CA GLY A 558 -1.24 29.41 -14.90
C GLY A 558 -1.15 28.66 -16.22
N PHE A 559 -0.80 27.37 -16.16
CA PHE A 559 -0.85 26.46 -17.29
C PHE A 559 -1.05 25.00 -16.88
N LEU A 560 -1.50 24.18 -17.82
CA LEU A 560 -1.53 22.73 -17.72
C LEU A 560 -0.71 22.14 -18.89
N SER A 561 0.35 21.38 -18.59
CA SER A 561 1.29 20.82 -19.56
C SER A 561 1.41 19.31 -19.48
N PHE A 562 1.32 18.64 -20.63
CA PHE A 562 1.34 17.19 -20.80
C PHE A 562 2.71 16.77 -21.37
N PHE A 563 3.43 15.93 -20.62
CA PHE A 563 4.74 15.39 -21.04
C PHE A 563 4.99 14.03 -20.37
N ALA A 564 5.44 13.04 -21.13
CA ALA A 564 5.61 11.66 -20.67
C ALA A 564 6.97 11.41 -20.00
N VAL A 565 7.02 11.33 -18.67
CA VAL A 565 8.22 10.92 -17.91
C VAL A 565 7.78 10.37 -16.55
N HIS A 566 8.15 9.14 -16.18
CA HIS A 566 7.83 8.59 -14.86
C HIS A 566 8.32 9.49 -13.72
N GLY A 567 7.58 9.54 -12.62
CA GLY A 567 8.00 10.19 -11.38
C GLY A 567 8.89 9.28 -10.52
N THR A 568 9.96 8.76 -11.13
CA THR A 568 10.95 7.83 -10.56
C THR A 568 12.37 8.41 -10.59
N SER A 569 12.49 9.72 -10.38
CA SER A 569 13.81 10.39 -10.31
C SER A 569 14.45 10.25 -8.92
N LEU A 570 13.63 10.16 -7.88
CA LEU A 570 13.97 9.67 -6.55
C LEU A 570 13.79 8.15 -6.55
N TYR A 571 14.82 7.41 -6.13
CA TYR A 571 14.89 5.96 -6.30
C TYR A 571 14.10 5.21 -5.21
N GLU A 572 13.93 3.88 -5.36
CA GLU A 572 13.24 3.01 -4.39
C GLU A 572 13.79 3.12 -2.96
N ASN A 573 15.09 3.43 -2.80
CA ASN A 573 15.70 3.60 -1.48
C ASN A 573 15.42 4.98 -0.82
N ASN A 574 14.73 5.90 -1.50
CA ASN A 574 14.21 7.12 -0.89
C ASN A 574 13.07 6.79 0.08
N THR A 575 13.08 7.42 1.25
CA THR A 575 12.03 7.31 2.29
C THR A 575 11.50 8.68 2.76
N LEU A 576 11.79 9.76 2.01
CA LEU A 576 11.23 11.10 2.26
C LEU A 576 10.12 11.41 1.26
N VAL A 577 8.92 11.71 1.77
CA VAL A 577 7.75 12.06 0.96
C VAL A 577 8.05 13.28 0.07
N SER A 578 7.67 13.18 -1.21
CA SER A 578 8.06 14.09 -2.28
C SER A 578 7.00 14.10 -3.40
N GLY A 579 7.04 15.12 -4.27
CA GLY A 579 6.25 15.16 -5.50
C GLY A 579 6.97 14.64 -6.75
N ASP A 580 8.20 14.11 -6.58
CA ASP A 580 9.18 13.79 -7.64
C ASP A 580 9.28 14.91 -8.71
N ASN A 581 9.68 14.59 -9.94
CA ASN A 581 10.16 15.58 -10.90
C ASN A 581 9.04 16.51 -11.40
N LYS A 582 7.79 16.06 -11.40
CA LYS A 582 6.62 16.89 -11.78
C LYS A 582 6.16 17.81 -10.64
N GLY A 583 6.15 17.34 -9.39
CA GLY A 583 5.88 18.19 -8.23
C GLY A 583 7.00 19.21 -8.00
N MET A 584 8.25 18.82 -8.26
CA MET A 584 9.40 19.71 -8.29
C MET A 584 9.29 20.75 -9.42
N ALA A 585 8.98 20.34 -10.67
CA ALA A 585 8.81 21.27 -11.79
C ALA A 585 7.70 22.30 -11.53
N ALA A 586 6.58 21.84 -10.94
CA ALA A 586 5.48 22.71 -10.54
C ALA A 586 5.93 23.72 -9.47
N TYR A 587 6.63 23.27 -8.44
CA TYR A 587 7.22 24.15 -7.42
C TYR A 587 8.20 25.17 -8.02
N LEU A 588 9.15 24.73 -8.84
CA LEU A 588 10.16 25.60 -9.45
C LEU A 588 9.51 26.70 -10.31
N TYR A 589 8.49 26.36 -11.09
CA TYR A 589 7.76 27.36 -11.89
C TYR A 589 6.92 28.29 -11.01
N GLU A 590 6.21 27.77 -10.01
CA GLU A 590 5.40 28.59 -9.07
C GLU A 590 6.29 29.59 -8.30
N ALA A 591 7.45 29.15 -7.79
CA ALA A 591 8.42 30.00 -7.12
C ALA A 591 9.19 30.96 -8.06
N MET A 592 9.30 30.64 -9.35
CA MET A 592 9.86 31.56 -10.35
C MET A 592 8.93 32.76 -10.62
N ILE A 593 7.60 32.53 -10.62
CA ILE A 593 6.61 33.59 -10.85
C ILE A 593 6.29 34.36 -9.56
N GLU A 594 6.20 33.67 -8.42
CA GLU A 594 5.89 34.27 -7.11
C GLU A 594 6.95 33.91 -6.05
N PRO A 595 8.19 34.44 -6.14
CA PRO A 595 9.32 34.05 -5.28
C PRO A 595 9.18 34.41 -3.79
N ASP A 596 8.27 35.32 -3.45
CA ASP A 596 7.92 35.66 -2.06
C ASP A 596 6.74 34.81 -1.51
N ALA A 597 6.10 33.99 -2.34
CA ALA A 597 5.02 33.10 -1.90
C ALA A 597 5.57 31.81 -1.26
N MET A 598 4.94 31.36 -0.18
CA MET A 598 5.23 30.05 0.38
C MET A 598 4.71 28.94 -0.56
N PRO A 599 5.38 27.77 -0.66
CA PRO A 599 4.96 26.72 -1.57
C PRO A 599 3.50 26.29 -1.31
N GLY A 600 2.67 26.33 -2.35
CA GLY A 600 1.22 26.06 -2.28
C GLY A 600 0.32 27.28 -2.00
N ASN A 601 0.89 28.43 -1.64
CA ASN A 601 0.16 29.70 -1.48
C ASN A 601 0.27 30.63 -2.70
N ALA A 602 0.93 30.18 -3.78
CA ALA A 602 1.02 30.93 -5.03
C ALA A 602 -0.36 31.10 -5.69
N THR A 603 -0.60 32.26 -6.30
CA THR A 603 -1.83 32.51 -7.07
C THR A 603 -1.74 32.01 -8.51
N PHE A 604 -0.53 31.98 -9.06
CA PHE A 604 -0.16 31.25 -10.27
C PHE A 604 -0.12 29.74 -10.01
N VAL A 605 -0.65 28.93 -10.94
CA VAL A 605 -0.71 27.46 -10.80
C VAL A 605 -0.02 26.76 -11.98
N ALA A 606 0.98 25.92 -11.71
CA ALA A 606 1.78 25.21 -12.71
C ALA A 606 1.45 23.71 -12.73
N GLY A 607 0.65 23.28 -13.71
CA GLY A 607 0.17 21.90 -13.83
C GLY A 607 1.06 21.02 -14.70
N PHE A 608 2.08 20.39 -14.13
CA PHE A 608 2.82 19.34 -14.83
C PHE A 608 2.10 17.99 -14.70
N THR A 609 1.32 17.63 -15.72
CA THR A 609 0.62 16.34 -15.81
C THR A 609 1.45 15.30 -16.57
N GLN A 610 1.12 14.03 -16.34
CA GLN A 610 1.55 12.93 -17.19
C GLN A 610 0.85 12.92 -18.54
N ALA A 611 1.38 12.10 -19.44
CA ALA A 611 0.79 11.71 -20.71
C ALA A 611 0.80 10.17 -20.84
N ASN A 612 1.18 9.61 -21.99
CA ASN A 612 1.46 8.19 -22.17
C ASN A 612 2.84 7.85 -21.60
N VAL A 613 2.89 7.60 -20.29
CA VAL A 613 4.13 7.47 -19.49
C VAL A 613 4.72 6.05 -19.44
N GLY A 614 4.00 5.02 -19.90
CA GLY A 614 4.19 3.64 -19.46
C GLY A 614 5.58 3.04 -19.71
N ASP A 615 6.27 3.45 -20.77
CA ASP A 615 7.64 3.00 -21.10
C ASP A 615 8.69 4.11 -20.95
N THR A 616 8.36 5.27 -20.36
CA THR A 616 9.25 6.45 -20.28
C THR A 616 9.83 6.68 -18.88
N SER A 617 11.16 6.58 -18.78
CA SER A 617 11.95 6.76 -17.56
C SER A 617 12.61 8.14 -17.50
N PRO A 618 12.75 8.77 -16.31
CA PRO A 618 13.58 9.96 -16.09
C PRO A 618 15.08 9.66 -16.03
N ASN A 619 15.48 8.38 -15.99
CA ASN A 619 16.84 7.95 -15.72
C ASN A 619 17.71 7.96 -16.98
N THR A 620 17.88 9.17 -17.54
CA THR A 620 18.27 9.41 -18.93
C THR A 620 19.73 9.14 -19.31
N LEU A 621 20.57 8.69 -18.38
CA LEU A 621 21.89 8.14 -18.73
C LEU A 621 21.82 6.67 -19.18
N GLY A 622 20.68 6.00 -18.95
CA GLY A 622 20.46 4.58 -19.28
C GLY A 622 20.64 3.66 -18.07
N ALA A 623 20.39 2.37 -18.30
CA ALA A 623 20.44 1.33 -17.27
C ALA A 623 21.75 0.54 -17.27
N PHE A 624 22.30 0.32 -16.08
CA PHE A 624 23.61 -0.30 -15.87
C PHE A 624 23.60 -1.23 -14.67
N CYS A 625 24.54 -2.16 -14.67
CA CYS A 625 24.83 -3.01 -13.52
C CYS A 625 25.52 -2.20 -12.41
N GLU A 626 25.06 -2.42 -11.18
CA GLU A 626 25.65 -1.92 -9.93
C GLU A 626 26.06 -3.14 -9.09
N SER A 627 27.13 -3.82 -9.51
CA SER A 627 27.46 -5.19 -9.08
C SER A 627 28.90 -5.27 -8.50
N PRO A 628 29.20 -4.65 -7.34
CA PRO A 628 30.58 -4.35 -6.95
C PRO A 628 31.51 -5.56 -6.86
N GLY A 629 32.46 -5.64 -7.79
CA GLY A 629 33.46 -6.72 -7.88
C GLY A 629 33.15 -7.82 -8.90
N GLU A 630 31.96 -7.82 -9.50
CA GLU A 630 31.60 -8.73 -10.58
C GLU A 630 32.16 -8.31 -11.94
N SER A 631 32.27 -9.27 -12.86
CA SER A 631 32.89 -9.04 -14.19
C SER A 631 32.09 -8.12 -15.12
N TYR A 632 30.84 -7.80 -14.75
CA TYR A 632 29.90 -6.94 -15.47
C TYR A 632 29.59 -5.63 -14.72
N ASP A 633 30.26 -5.34 -13.61
CA ASP A 633 30.07 -4.11 -12.84
C ASP A 633 30.23 -2.85 -13.70
N GLY A 634 29.29 -1.92 -13.59
CA GLY A 634 29.26 -0.69 -14.38
C GLY A 634 29.01 -0.84 -15.89
N MET A 635 28.79 -2.06 -16.40
CA MET A 635 28.35 -2.28 -17.80
C MET A 635 26.87 -1.94 -17.97
N ALA A 636 26.43 -1.71 -19.21
CA ALA A 636 25.01 -1.60 -19.51
C ALA A 636 24.31 -2.97 -19.31
N CYS A 637 23.07 -2.97 -18.82
CA CYS A 637 22.31 -4.21 -18.63
C CYS A 637 22.00 -4.92 -19.95
N ASP A 638 21.53 -6.18 -19.88
CA ASP A 638 20.96 -6.84 -21.05
C ASP A 638 19.76 -6.08 -21.64
N PHE A 639 19.79 -5.91 -22.97
CA PHE A 639 18.84 -5.08 -23.73
C PHE A 639 17.42 -5.67 -23.81
N ASN A 640 17.28 -7.00 -23.70
CA ASN A 640 15.98 -7.67 -23.82
C ASN A 640 15.33 -7.89 -22.45
N HIS A 641 16.12 -8.27 -21.45
CA HIS A 641 15.63 -8.74 -20.15
C HIS A 641 15.90 -7.77 -18.99
N SER A 642 16.72 -6.73 -19.20
CA SER A 642 17.18 -5.80 -18.14
C SER A 642 17.86 -6.52 -16.98
N THR A 643 18.82 -7.39 -17.30
CA THR A 643 19.53 -8.21 -16.32
C THR A 643 21.04 -7.92 -16.26
N CYS A 644 21.62 -8.25 -15.11
CA CYS A 644 23.04 -8.24 -14.78
C CYS A 644 23.38 -9.58 -14.14
N GLY A 645 24.41 -10.28 -14.63
CA GLY A 645 24.70 -11.67 -14.23
C GLY A 645 23.63 -12.72 -14.62
N GLY A 646 22.44 -12.29 -15.05
CA GLY A 646 21.26 -13.13 -15.32
C GLY A 646 20.03 -12.76 -14.47
N THR A 647 20.20 -11.92 -13.45
CA THR A 647 19.15 -11.47 -12.52
C THR A 647 18.84 -9.98 -12.70
N VAL A 648 17.72 -9.48 -12.16
CA VAL A 648 17.27 -8.08 -12.40
C VAL A 648 17.77 -7.10 -11.34
N GLU A 649 18.04 -7.58 -10.13
CA GLU A 649 18.27 -6.80 -8.91
C GLU A 649 19.35 -5.72 -9.05
N ASP A 650 20.44 -6.00 -9.77
CA ASP A 650 21.56 -5.06 -9.93
C ASP A 650 21.37 -4.05 -11.09
N CYS A 651 20.34 -4.22 -11.93
CA CYS A 651 20.15 -3.40 -13.14
C CYS A 651 19.37 -2.10 -12.87
N HIS A 652 20.11 -1.02 -12.62
CA HIS A 652 19.53 0.28 -12.26
C HIS A 652 19.70 1.33 -13.37
N GLY A 653 18.62 2.06 -13.64
CA GLY A 653 18.61 3.31 -14.41
C GLY A 653 19.35 4.41 -13.65
N ARG A 654 20.18 5.18 -14.36
CA ARG A 654 20.94 6.30 -13.78
C ARG A 654 20.38 7.65 -14.21
N GLY A 655 19.86 8.42 -13.26
CA GLY A 655 19.47 9.82 -13.47
C GLY A 655 20.65 10.73 -13.83
N PRO A 656 20.40 11.88 -14.49
CA PRO A 656 21.47 12.79 -14.93
C PRO A 656 22.33 13.35 -13.78
N GLY A 657 21.81 13.35 -12.55
CA GLY A 657 22.50 13.79 -11.34
C GLY A 657 23.11 12.67 -10.48
N PHE A 658 23.06 11.39 -10.89
CA PHE A 658 23.31 10.24 -9.99
C PHE A 658 24.67 10.25 -9.25
N ARG A 659 25.69 10.95 -9.77
CA ARG A 659 27.00 11.12 -9.11
C ARG A 659 26.99 12.12 -7.94
N ILE A 660 25.87 12.81 -7.73
CA ILE A 660 25.59 13.76 -6.66
C ILE A 660 24.48 13.17 -5.79
N SER A 661 23.31 12.93 -6.37
CA SER A 661 22.18 12.23 -5.76
C SER A 661 21.05 11.97 -6.79
N ASP A 662 20.10 11.14 -6.39
CA ASP A 662 18.76 11.04 -6.97
C ASP A 662 18.00 12.38 -6.84
N PHE A 663 18.08 13.08 -5.70
CA PHE A 663 17.54 14.44 -5.53
C PHE A 663 18.07 15.44 -6.57
N ALA A 664 19.36 15.37 -6.93
CA ALA A 664 19.93 16.20 -7.99
C ALA A 664 19.45 15.77 -9.39
N SER A 665 19.20 14.48 -9.60
CA SER A 665 18.57 13.98 -10.84
C SER A 665 17.14 14.51 -10.98
N ASN A 666 16.38 14.46 -9.89
CA ASN A 666 15.03 14.97 -9.77
C ASN A 666 14.93 16.48 -10.07
N GLU A 667 15.84 17.30 -9.55
CA GLU A 667 15.91 18.74 -9.86
C GLU A 667 16.25 19.00 -11.34
N ILE A 668 17.17 18.24 -11.94
CA ILE A 668 17.54 18.38 -13.36
C ILE A 668 16.38 17.99 -14.30
N ILE A 669 15.71 16.86 -14.05
CA ILE A 669 14.56 16.40 -14.85
C ILE A 669 13.34 17.31 -14.67
N ALA A 670 13.18 17.92 -13.50
CA ALA A 670 12.21 18.98 -13.27
C ALA A 670 12.54 20.24 -14.08
N GLN A 671 13.81 20.69 -14.07
CA GLN A 671 14.22 21.90 -14.78
C GLN A 671 14.02 21.76 -16.30
N TYR A 672 14.32 20.61 -16.91
CA TYR A 672 14.04 20.41 -18.34
C TYR A 672 12.55 20.52 -18.69
N GLN A 673 11.65 20.15 -17.79
CA GLN A 673 10.20 20.38 -17.96
C GLN A 673 9.83 21.85 -17.78
N VAL A 674 10.46 22.56 -16.84
CA VAL A 674 10.31 24.02 -16.65
C VAL A 674 10.77 24.81 -17.88
N ASP A 675 11.97 24.51 -18.41
CA ASP A 675 12.53 25.14 -19.62
C ASP A 675 11.58 24.96 -20.83
N GLY A 676 11.01 23.75 -20.98
CA GLY A 676 10.02 23.44 -21.99
C GLY A 676 8.71 24.23 -21.80
N ALA A 677 8.19 24.30 -20.58
CA ALA A 677 7.01 25.08 -20.26
C ALA A 677 7.23 26.58 -20.51
N GLN A 678 8.37 27.15 -20.09
CA GLN A 678 8.75 28.54 -20.37
C GLN A 678 8.80 28.82 -21.87
N THR A 679 9.42 27.95 -22.64
CA THR A 679 9.51 28.08 -24.11
C THR A 679 8.12 28.25 -24.73
N VAL A 680 7.13 27.45 -24.33
CA VAL A 680 5.75 27.56 -24.84
C VAL A 680 5.01 28.77 -24.25
N MET A 681 5.26 29.13 -22.99
CA MET A 681 4.64 30.27 -22.31
C MET A 681 5.11 31.63 -22.83
N GLU A 682 6.36 31.75 -23.29
CA GLU A 682 6.96 32.97 -23.85
C GLU A 682 6.69 33.12 -25.36
N ALA A 683 6.43 32.03 -26.07
CA ALA A 683 6.22 32.03 -27.52
C ALA A 683 5.04 32.93 -27.98
N SER A 684 5.12 33.48 -29.18
CA SER A 684 4.08 34.34 -29.78
C SER A 684 3.13 33.63 -30.75
N ASN A 685 3.36 32.34 -31.02
CA ASN A 685 2.67 31.55 -32.05
C ASN A 685 1.72 30.47 -31.50
N ARG A 686 1.33 30.54 -30.21
CA ARG A 686 0.31 29.65 -29.64
C ARG A 686 -1.04 29.82 -30.38
N SER A 687 -1.72 28.71 -30.64
CA SER A 687 -3.08 28.70 -31.18
C SER A 687 -4.07 29.14 -30.11
N ALA A 688 -5.02 30.00 -30.44
CA ALA A 688 -6.13 30.33 -29.55
C ALA A 688 -7.09 29.12 -29.44
N VAL A 689 -7.41 28.72 -28.21
CA VAL A 689 -8.38 27.66 -27.96
C VAL A 689 -9.77 28.29 -27.91
N THR A 690 -10.67 27.92 -28.82
CA THR A 690 -12.01 28.52 -28.93
C THR A 690 -13.07 27.49 -29.30
N GLY A 691 -14.29 27.68 -28.79
CA GLY A 691 -15.43 26.77 -28.99
C GLY A 691 -15.93 26.19 -27.67
N SER A 692 -16.78 25.16 -27.77
CA SER A 692 -17.51 24.63 -26.62
C SER A 692 -16.65 23.92 -25.58
N VAL A 693 -17.16 23.87 -24.35
CA VAL A 693 -16.70 22.95 -23.29
C VAL A 693 -17.65 21.76 -23.23
N ARG A 694 -17.14 20.53 -23.41
CA ARG A 694 -17.93 19.30 -23.34
C ARG A 694 -17.19 18.23 -22.54
N SER A 695 -17.92 17.31 -21.95
CA SER A 695 -17.38 16.16 -21.25
C SER A 695 -18.23 14.93 -21.53
N VAL A 696 -17.61 13.76 -21.54
CA VAL A 696 -18.34 12.48 -21.52
C VAL A 696 -17.61 11.52 -20.59
N HIS A 697 -18.37 10.79 -19.77
CA HIS A 697 -17.91 9.69 -18.93
C HIS A 697 -18.80 8.48 -19.15
N ILE A 698 -18.20 7.29 -19.07
CA ILE A 698 -18.89 6.03 -18.79
C ILE A 698 -18.02 5.17 -17.87
N TYR A 699 -18.62 4.15 -17.28
CA TYR A 699 -17.90 2.95 -16.87
C TYR A 699 -17.90 1.93 -18.02
N LEU A 700 -16.80 1.19 -18.14
CA LEU A 700 -16.61 0.08 -19.07
C LEU A 700 -16.18 -1.16 -18.30
N ASP A 701 -16.94 -2.25 -18.40
CA ASP A 701 -16.46 -3.55 -17.91
C ASP A 701 -15.50 -4.17 -18.92
N MET A 702 -14.23 -4.28 -18.53
CA MET A 702 -13.13 -4.84 -19.32
C MET A 702 -12.99 -6.36 -19.14
N ALA A 703 -13.77 -7.00 -18.26
CA ALA A 703 -13.76 -8.45 -18.13
C ALA A 703 -14.60 -9.13 -19.25
N ASN A 704 -13.93 -9.56 -20.33
CA ASN A 704 -14.54 -10.16 -21.54
C ASN A 704 -15.30 -9.15 -22.44
N HIS A 705 -14.86 -7.88 -22.48
CA HIS A 705 -15.43 -6.88 -23.37
C HIS A 705 -15.26 -7.30 -24.83
N THR A 706 -16.36 -7.55 -25.54
CA THR A 706 -16.37 -8.01 -26.93
C THR A 706 -16.66 -6.87 -27.89
N PHE A 707 -15.77 -6.66 -28.87
CA PHE A 707 -15.86 -5.58 -29.85
C PHE A 707 -15.37 -6.05 -31.23
N THR A 708 -15.25 -5.14 -32.22
CA THR A 708 -14.88 -5.46 -33.60
C THR A 708 -13.72 -4.60 -34.08
N LEU A 709 -12.61 -5.23 -34.48
CA LEU A 709 -11.46 -4.54 -35.06
C LEU A 709 -11.80 -3.94 -36.45
N PRO A 710 -11.06 -2.92 -36.93
CA PRO A 710 -11.31 -2.29 -38.23
C PRO A 710 -11.29 -3.22 -39.46
N ASN A 711 -10.72 -4.43 -39.33
CA ASN A 711 -10.72 -5.47 -40.37
C ASN A 711 -11.97 -6.37 -40.35
N GLY A 712 -12.92 -6.14 -39.43
CA GLY A 712 -14.15 -6.93 -39.25
C GLY A 712 -13.99 -8.16 -38.35
N THR A 713 -12.81 -8.42 -37.77
CA THR A 713 -12.61 -9.49 -36.79
C THR A 713 -13.23 -9.08 -35.44
N SER A 714 -14.14 -9.90 -34.91
CA SER A 714 -14.59 -9.75 -33.53
C SER A 714 -13.56 -10.34 -32.57
N VAL A 715 -13.21 -9.57 -31.54
CA VAL A 715 -12.22 -9.91 -30.51
C VAL A 715 -12.78 -9.56 -29.13
N GLN A 716 -12.10 -10.02 -28.08
CA GLN A 716 -12.46 -9.67 -26.70
C GLN A 716 -11.22 -9.35 -25.85
N THR A 717 -11.41 -8.52 -24.83
CA THR A 717 -10.48 -8.41 -23.70
C THR A 717 -10.62 -9.61 -22.75
N CYS A 718 -9.79 -9.66 -21.72
CA CYS A 718 -9.73 -10.73 -20.72
C CYS A 718 -9.99 -10.18 -19.30
N PRO A 719 -10.56 -10.99 -18.39
CA PRO A 719 -10.46 -10.74 -16.94
C PRO A 719 -9.00 -10.46 -16.53
N PRO A 720 -8.74 -9.51 -15.61
CA PRO A 720 -7.39 -9.03 -15.37
C PRO A 720 -6.42 -10.11 -14.84
N ALA A 721 -5.17 -10.06 -15.29
CA ALA A 721 -4.08 -10.91 -14.80
C ALA A 721 -2.69 -10.30 -15.03
N MET A 722 -1.76 -10.52 -14.10
CA MET A 722 -0.35 -10.11 -14.18
C MET A 722 0.52 -11.24 -14.75
N GLY A 723 1.47 -10.90 -15.62
CA GLY A 723 2.47 -11.84 -16.16
C GLY A 723 3.66 -12.07 -15.22
N PHE A 724 4.53 -13.05 -15.52
CA PHE A 724 5.75 -13.29 -14.72
C PHE A 724 6.67 -12.07 -14.66
N ALA A 725 6.90 -11.39 -15.78
CA ALA A 725 7.75 -10.19 -15.84
C ALA A 725 7.24 -8.97 -15.05
N PHE A 726 6.03 -9.00 -14.48
CA PHE A 726 5.60 -8.00 -13.49
C PHE A 726 6.45 -8.07 -12.21
N ALA A 727 6.80 -9.27 -11.75
CA ALA A 727 7.64 -9.44 -10.55
C ALA A 727 9.14 -9.17 -10.81
N GLY A 728 9.54 -9.02 -12.08
CA GLY A 728 10.89 -8.59 -12.48
C GLY A 728 11.11 -7.07 -12.46
N GLY A 729 10.09 -6.28 -12.10
CA GLY A 729 10.18 -4.82 -11.98
C GLY A 729 10.64 -4.11 -13.25
N THR A 730 11.25 -2.93 -13.09
CA THR A 730 11.78 -2.12 -14.20
C THR A 730 13.21 -1.66 -13.90
N THR A 731 13.89 -1.03 -14.85
CA THR A 731 15.19 -0.40 -14.56
C THR A 731 15.09 0.78 -13.60
N ASP A 732 13.89 1.34 -13.37
CA ASP A 732 13.69 2.46 -12.43
C ASP A 732 13.54 2.00 -10.98
N GLY A 733 13.29 0.71 -10.78
CA GLY A 733 13.03 0.00 -9.53
C GLY A 733 12.90 -1.49 -9.87
N PRO A 734 13.98 -2.29 -9.71
CA PRO A 734 14.05 -3.65 -10.20
C PRO A 734 13.19 -4.61 -9.37
N GLY A 735 12.88 -5.76 -9.96
CA GLY A 735 12.24 -6.85 -9.24
C GLY A 735 13.19 -7.58 -8.29
N ALA A 736 12.72 -8.70 -7.77
CA ALA A 736 13.52 -9.61 -6.96
C ALA A 736 13.28 -11.05 -7.40
N PHE A 737 14.20 -11.95 -7.02
CA PHE A 737 14.20 -13.37 -7.39
C PHE A 737 14.45 -13.60 -8.90
N ASP A 738 14.24 -14.83 -9.36
CA ASP A 738 14.49 -15.27 -10.73
C ASP A 738 13.49 -14.74 -11.80
N PHE A 739 12.71 -13.71 -11.47
CA PHE A 739 11.81 -13.04 -12.42
C PHE A 739 12.60 -12.06 -13.29
N ILE A 740 12.62 -12.32 -14.60
CA ILE A 740 13.25 -11.42 -15.59
C ILE A 740 12.19 -10.80 -16.50
N GLN A 741 12.50 -9.64 -17.07
CA GLN A 741 11.63 -9.07 -18.12
C GLN A 741 11.82 -9.80 -19.44
N GLY A 742 10.80 -9.77 -20.31
CA GLY A 742 10.90 -10.33 -21.67
C GLY A 742 10.70 -11.84 -21.76
N ASP A 743 10.49 -12.53 -20.63
CA ASP A 743 10.22 -13.97 -20.65
C ASP A 743 8.76 -14.28 -20.99
N ASN A 744 8.57 -14.98 -22.10
CA ASN A 744 7.29 -15.55 -22.55
C ASN A 744 7.10 -17.00 -22.08
N SER A 745 8.03 -17.58 -21.32
CA SER A 745 7.94 -18.96 -20.87
C SER A 745 6.89 -19.17 -19.78
N SER A 746 6.22 -20.31 -19.83
CA SER A 746 5.42 -20.85 -18.73
C SER A 746 6.24 -21.81 -17.84
N GLN A 747 7.57 -21.70 -17.88
CA GLN A 747 8.49 -22.46 -17.05
C GLN A 747 9.42 -21.48 -16.32
N PRO A 748 8.99 -20.89 -15.19
CA PRO A 748 9.85 -20.02 -14.40
C PRO A 748 11.16 -20.74 -14.07
N GLN A 749 12.26 -19.97 -14.04
CA GLN A 749 13.61 -20.51 -13.82
C GLN A 749 13.65 -21.35 -12.53
N ASN A 750 12.90 -20.92 -11.51
CA ASN A 750 12.54 -21.68 -10.34
C ASN A 750 11.10 -22.25 -10.44
N PRO A 751 10.91 -23.58 -10.59
CA PRO A 751 9.58 -24.20 -10.65
C PRO A 751 8.76 -24.10 -9.36
N PHE A 752 9.32 -23.55 -8.27
CA PHE A 752 8.59 -23.20 -7.06
C PHE A 752 7.44 -22.22 -7.32
N TRP A 753 7.60 -21.28 -8.25
CA TRP A 753 6.58 -20.24 -8.50
C TRP A 753 5.28 -20.80 -9.09
N GLU A 754 5.32 -21.91 -9.83
CA GLU A 754 4.12 -22.64 -10.25
C GLU A 754 3.30 -23.19 -9.07
N ILE A 755 3.97 -23.52 -7.95
CA ILE A 755 3.31 -24.01 -6.72
C ILE A 755 2.78 -22.84 -5.89
N VAL A 756 3.49 -21.71 -5.89
CA VAL A 756 3.11 -20.51 -5.13
C VAL A 756 1.91 -19.80 -5.74
N LYS A 757 1.86 -19.63 -7.07
CA LYS A 757 0.80 -18.84 -7.72
C LYS A 757 -0.61 -19.38 -7.44
N ASP A 758 -0.78 -20.71 -7.46
CA ASP A 758 -2.04 -21.43 -7.20
C ASP A 758 -2.45 -21.38 -5.71
N PHE A 759 -1.54 -20.98 -4.81
CA PHE A 759 -1.80 -20.75 -3.39
C PHE A 759 -2.12 -19.26 -3.08
N VAL A 760 -1.66 -18.33 -3.93
CA VAL A 760 -1.81 -16.88 -3.75
C VAL A 760 -3.03 -16.32 -4.50
N THR A 761 -3.28 -16.79 -5.72
CA THR A 761 -4.50 -16.48 -6.51
C THR A 761 -5.13 -17.75 -7.07
N PRO A 762 -6.43 -17.79 -7.40
CA PRO A 762 -7.04 -19.00 -7.95
C PRO A 762 -6.42 -19.40 -9.29
N ALA A 763 -6.04 -20.67 -9.44
CA ALA A 763 -5.39 -21.22 -10.63
C ALA A 763 -6.10 -20.80 -11.94
N PRO A 764 -5.39 -20.27 -12.95
CA PRO A 764 -6.00 -19.72 -14.15
C PRO A 764 -6.64 -20.81 -15.02
N SER A 765 -7.88 -20.58 -15.46
CA SER A 765 -8.58 -21.51 -16.34
C SER A 765 -7.95 -21.58 -17.74
N ALA A 766 -8.15 -22.68 -18.46
CA ALA A 766 -7.66 -22.81 -19.84
C ALA A 766 -8.18 -21.70 -20.78
N ALA A 767 -9.38 -21.17 -20.53
CA ALA A 767 -9.92 -20.03 -21.27
C ALA A 767 -9.20 -18.71 -20.92
N GLN A 768 -8.88 -18.51 -19.64
CA GLN A 768 -8.13 -17.33 -19.17
C GLN A 768 -6.70 -17.33 -19.72
N ILE A 769 -6.02 -18.49 -19.71
CA ILE A 769 -4.69 -18.68 -20.31
C ILE A 769 -4.75 -18.38 -21.82
N ALA A 770 -5.72 -18.96 -22.54
CA ALA A 770 -5.87 -18.74 -23.98
C ALA A 770 -6.20 -17.29 -24.35
N CYS A 771 -6.90 -16.55 -23.48
CA CYS A 771 -7.21 -15.13 -23.68
C CYS A 771 -5.97 -14.25 -23.44
N GLN A 772 -5.24 -14.49 -22.35
CA GLN A 772 -4.07 -13.69 -21.96
C GLN A 772 -2.81 -13.98 -22.81
N ASN A 773 -2.76 -15.11 -23.53
CA ASN A 773 -1.66 -15.53 -24.40
C ASN A 773 -1.07 -14.37 -25.25
N PRO A 774 0.27 -14.20 -25.32
CA PRO A 774 1.31 -15.13 -24.85
C PRO A 774 1.67 -15.01 -23.36
N LYS A 775 1.08 -14.05 -22.61
CA LYS A 775 1.41 -13.82 -21.18
C LYS A 775 1.37 -15.12 -20.35
N PRO A 776 2.51 -15.54 -19.76
CA PRO A 776 2.48 -16.56 -18.71
C PRO A 776 1.90 -15.91 -17.44
N ILE A 777 0.75 -16.40 -16.96
CA ILE A 777 0.04 -15.79 -15.83
C ILE A 777 0.73 -16.14 -14.51
N LEU A 778 1.17 -15.10 -13.79
CA LEU A 778 1.69 -15.19 -12.42
C LEU A 778 0.58 -14.92 -11.38
N LEU A 779 -0.22 -13.85 -11.56
CA LEU A 779 -1.33 -13.51 -10.66
C LEU A 779 -2.63 -13.44 -11.43
N ASN A 780 -3.58 -14.32 -11.11
CA ASN A 780 -4.89 -14.39 -11.77
C ASN A 780 -5.92 -13.46 -11.08
N THR A 781 -5.63 -12.17 -11.04
CA THR A 781 -6.28 -11.20 -10.14
C THR A 781 -7.77 -10.98 -10.41
N GLY A 782 -8.23 -11.15 -11.66
CA GLY A 782 -9.63 -11.06 -12.06
C GLY A 782 -10.55 -12.17 -11.53
N TYR A 783 -9.99 -13.15 -10.81
CA TYR A 783 -10.73 -14.16 -10.06
C TYR A 783 -10.39 -14.15 -8.56
N ALA A 784 -9.55 -13.21 -8.12
CA ALA A 784 -9.14 -13.07 -6.72
C ALA A 784 -10.05 -12.06 -6.01
N ASP A 785 -11.16 -12.57 -5.45
CA ASP A 785 -12.20 -11.80 -4.74
C ASP A 785 -12.08 -11.84 -3.20
N LEU A 786 -11.06 -12.51 -2.66
CA LEU A 786 -10.85 -12.65 -1.20
C LEU A 786 -9.57 -11.92 -0.75
N PRO A 787 -9.61 -11.09 0.31
CA PRO A 787 -10.79 -10.61 1.05
C PRO A 787 -11.75 -9.70 0.25
N TYR A 788 -11.26 -9.08 -0.82
CA TYR A 788 -12.00 -8.29 -1.82
C TYR A 788 -11.18 -8.26 -3.13
N GLN A 789 -11.71 -7.64 -4.19
CA GLN A 789 -11.11 -7.65 -5.54
C GLN A 789 -9.66 -7.14 -5.57
N TRP A 790 -8.76 -7.96 -6.11
CA TRP A 790 -7.33 -7.64 -6.23
C TRP A 790 -7.01 -6.61 -7.33
N SER A 791 -7.78 -6.60 -8.42
CA SER A 791 -7.66 -5.63 -9.54
C SER A 791 -9.04 -5.18 -10.00
N PRO A 792 -9.18 -4.00 -10.65
CA PRO A 792 -10.46 -3.57 -11.21
C PRO A 792 -10.79 -4.37 -12.47
N SER A 793 -12.01 -4.92 -12.55
CA SER A 793 -12.59 -5.42 -13.81
C SER A 793 -13.19 -4.29 -14.65
N THR A 794 -13.69 -3.25 -13.99
CA THR A 794 -14.42 -2.13 -14.59
C THR A 794 -13.64 -0.84 -14.39
N VAL A 795 -13.56 0.00 -15.43
CA VAL A 795 -12.75 1.23 -15.45
C VAL A 795 -13.57 2.45 -15.87
N ASP A 796 -13.13 3.65 -15.46
CA ASP A 796 -13.63 4.91 -16.01
C ASP A 796 -13.10 5.13 -17.44
N ILE A 797 -13.97 5.52 -18.37
CA ILE A 797 -13.61 6.02 -19.71
C ILE A 797 -14.12 7.44 -19.81
N GLN A 798 -13.25 8.43 -20.00
CA GLN A 798 -13.65 9.84 -19.96
C GLN A 798 -12.87 10.70 -20.98
N MET A 799 -13.60 11.55 -21.72
CA MET A 799 -13.00 12.63 -22.51
C MET A 799 -13.49 13.98 -22.01
N LEU A 800 -12.56 14.94 -21.95
CA LEU A 800 -12.85 16.36 -21.74
C LEU A 800 -12.49 17.13 -23.02
N ARG A 801 -13.38 17.99 -23.51
CA ARG A 801 -13.16 18.85 -24.68
C ARG A 801 -13.26 20.32 -24.28
N VAL A 802 -12.32 21.12 -24.76
CA VAL A 802 -12.35 22.59 -24.68
C VAL A 802 -11.95 23.14 -26.05
N GLY A 803 -12.91 23.71 -26.77
CA GLY A 803 -12.68 24.15 -28.15
C GLY A 803 -12.29 23.00 -29.07
N GLN A 804 -11.11 23.08 -29.69
CA GLN A 804 -10.52 22.00 -30.49
C GLN A 804 -9.60 21.04 -29.71
N LEU A 805 -9.31 21.33 -28.43
CA LEU A 805 -8.52 20.45 -27.58
C LEU A 805 -9.41 19.36 -26.97
N VAL A 806 -8.96 18.11 -27.05
CA VAL A 806 -9.59 16.94 -26.40
C VAL A 806 -8.55 16.23 -25.53
N MET A 807 -8.90 15.97 -24.28
CA MET A 807 -8.09 15.25 -23.29
C MET A 807 -8.69 13.86 -23.09
N LEU A 808 -7.88 12.80 -23.30
CA LEU A 808 -8.24 11.42 -23.00
C LEU A 808 -7.79 11.09 -21.57
N VAL A 809 -8.73 10.80 -20.66
CA VAL A 809 -8.43 10.59 -19.24
C VAL A 809 -8.28 9.09 -18.99
N MET A 810 -7.05 8.60 -19.09
CA MET A 810 -6.74 7.18 -19.23
C MET A 810 -6.59 6.46 -17.88
N PRO A 811 -7.31 5.33 -17.66
CA PRO A 811 -7.25 4.55 -16.42
C PRO A 811 -6.02 3.62 -16.32
N GLY A 812 -4.88 4.05 -16.85
CA GLY A 812 -3.66 3.25 -16.90
C GLY A 812 -2.53 3.95 -17.65
N GLU A 813 -1.37 3.31 -17.65
CA GLU A 813 -0.12 3.85 -18.20
C GLU A 813 0.12 3.33 -19.61
N LEU A 814 -0.19 4.17 -20.60
CA LEU A 814 0.02 3.85 -22.00
C LEU A 814 1.51 3.95 -22.34
N THR A 815 2.05 2.94 -23.02
CA THR A 815 3.37 3.01 -23.67
C THR A 815 3.40 4.09 -24.76
N THR A 816 4.60 4.40 -25.25
CA THR A 816 4.83 5.41 -26.28
C THR A 816 3.97 5.14 -27.52
N MET A 817 4.01 3.92 -28.08
CA MET A 817 3.24 3.63 -29.30
C MET A 817 1.73 3.50 -29.03
N SER A 818 1.33 2.97 -27.87
CA SER A 818 -0.07 2.98 -27.44
C SER A 818 -0.67 4.39 -27.41
N GLY A 819 0.07 5.36 -26.84
CA GLY A 819 -0.35 6.75 -26.80
C GLY A 819 -0.45 7.39 -28.19
N ARG A 820 0.50 7.10 -29.08
CA ARG A 820 0.48 7.55 -30.48
C ARG A 820 -0.74 7.04 -31.23
N ARG A 821 -1.00 5.72 -31.17
CA ARG A 821 -2.12 5.05 -31.84
C ARG A 821 -3.48 5.60 -31.38
N ILE A 822 -3.73 5.72 -30.07
CA ILE A 822 -5.03 6.21 -29.59
C ILE A 822 -5.27 7.70 -29.89
N ARG A 823 -4.24 8.56 -29.78
CA ARG A 823 -4.35 9.98 -30.20
C ARG A 823 -4.69 10.07 -31.69
N GLN A 824 -4.00 9.32 -32.54
CA GLN A 824 -4.24 9.31 -33.98
C GLN A 824 -5.66 8.80 -34.31
N ALA A 825 -6.12 7.72 -33.69
CA ALA A 825 -7.44 7.16 -33.91
C ALA A 825 -8.56 8.12 -33.49
N VAL A 826 -8.48 8.70 -32.29
CA VAL A 826 -9.49 9.65 -31.79
C VAL A 826 -9.48 10.95 -32.61
N ARG A 827 -8.30 11.50 -32.94
CA ARG A 827 -8.21 12.68 -33.82
C ARG A 827 -8.80 12.42 -35.21
N SER A 828 -8.51 11.26 -35.81
CA SER A 828 -9.08 10.86 -37.10
C SER A 828 -10.60 10.71 -37.02
N LYS A 829 -11.14 10.21 -35.90
CA LYS A 829 -12.57 10.10 -35.66
C LYS A 829 -13.25 11.46 -35.47
N LEU A 830 -12.64 12.38 -34.72
CA LEU A 830 -13.14 13.75 -34.51
C LEU A 830 -13.32 14.49 -35.86
N ILE A 831 -12.30 14.42 -36.73
CA ILE A 831 -12.32 15.04 -38.06
C ILE A 831 -13.31 14.33 -38.99
N SER A 832 -13.24 13.00 -39.11
CA SER A 832 -14.08 12.24 -40.06
C SER A 832 -15.57 12.20 -39.70
N SER A 833 -15.94 12.52 -38.45
CA SER A 833 -17.34 12.68 -38.03
C SER A 833 -17.84 14.13 -38.05
N GLY A 834 -16.98 15.11 -38.38
CA GLY A 834 -17.33 16.53 -38.39
C GLY A 834 -17.57 17.12 -37.00
N VAL A 835 -17.02 16.51 -35.95
CA VAL A 835 -17.10 17.00 -34.57
C VAL A 835 -16.07 18.10 -34.31
N LEU A 836 -14.94 18.07 -35.01
CA LEU A 836 -13.93 19.13 -35.06
C LEU A 836 -13.32 19.22 -36.47
N GLU A 837 -12.67 20.35 -36.76
CA GLU A 837 -11.91 20.54 -38.00
C GLU A 837 -10.47 20.01 -37.89
N ASN A 838 -9.64 20.27 -38.90
CA ASN A 838 -8.26 19.77 -38.97
C ASN A 838 -7.33 20.28 -37.85
N ASP A 839 -7.73 21.31 -37.09
CA ASP A 839 -7.01 21.81 -35.92
C ASP A 839 -7.27 20.99 -34.64
N ALA A 840 -8.15 19.98 -34.70
CA ALA A 840 -8.40 19.04 -33.60
C ALA A 840 -7.10 18.52 -32.99
N TYR A 841 -6.93 18.74 -31.69
CA TYR A 841 -5.72 18.39 -30.94
C TYR A 841 -6.08 17.42 -29.81
N VAL A 842 -5.34 16.32 -29.67
CA VAL A 842 -5.67 15.25 -28.72
C VAL A 842 -4.48 15.00 -27.80
N VAL A 843 -4.68 15.18 -26.49
CA VAL A 843 -3.70 14.85 -25.43
C VAL A 843 -4.18 13.68 -24.59
N ILE A 844 -3.25 13.04 -23.87
CA ILE A 844 -3.51 11.96 -22.92
C ILE A 844 -3.21 12.49 -21.52
N ALA A 845 -4.01 12.09 -20.53
CA ALA A 845 -3.78 12.32 -19.11
C ALA A 845 -4.03 11.01 -18.35
N GLY A 846 -2.98 10.41 -17.77
CA GLY A 846 -3.08 9.17 -17.00
C GLY A 846 -1.76 8.86 -16.28
N PRO A 847 -1.77 8.03 -15.21
CA PRO A 847 -2.89 7.17 -14.80
C PRO A 847 -3.95 7.94 -14.00
N ALA A 848 -5.22 7.84 -14.41
CA ALA A 848 -6.30 8.70 -13.96
C ALA A 848 -7.62 7.99 -13.72
N ASN A 849 -8.41 8.50 -12.77
CA ASN A 849 -9.73 8.03 -12.34
C ASN A 849 -9.79 6.63 -11.71
N THR A 850 -9.31 5.60 -12.41
CA THR A 850 -9.15 4.22 -11.93
C THR A 850 -7.75 3.76 -12.34
N TYR A 851 -7.05 3.01 -11.49
CA TYR A 851 -5.75 2.44 -11.86
C TYR A 851 -5.86 0.98 -12.30
N ALA A 852 -5.71 0.75 -13.60
CA ALA A 852 -5.71 -0.58 -14.22
C ALA A 852 -4.34 -0.97 -14.81
N HIS A 853 -3.24 -0.52 -14.17
CA HIS A 853 -1.86 -0.78 -14.60
C HIS A 853 -1.57 -0.31 -16.04
N TYR A 854 -0.89 -1.11 -16.86
CA TYR A 854 -0.26 -0.67 -18.11
C TYR A 854 -1.13 -0.92 -19.34
N VAL A 855 -0.79 -0.25 -20.44
CA VAL A 855 -1.39 -0.46 -21.76
C VAL A 855 -0.27 -0.45 -22.81
N ALA A 856 0.17 -1.64 -23.19
CA ALA A 856 1.07 -1.90 -24.31
C ALA A 856 0.30 -2.08 -25.64
N THR A 857 0.99 -1.92 -26.78
CA THR A 857 0.48 -2.38 -28.08
C THR A 857 0.42 -3.90 -28.12
N LEU A 858 -0.29 -4.49 -29.10
CA LEU A 858 -0.31 -5.95 -29.28
C LEU A 858 1.12 -6.51 -29.53
N GLU A 859 1.93 -5.73 -30.24
CA GLU A 859 3.31 -6.04 -30.57
C GLU A 859 4.23 -5.96 -29.33
N GLU A 860 4.16 -4.88 -28.55
CA GLU A 860 4.88 -4.73 -27.27
C GLU A 860 4.43 -5.79 -26.24
N TYR A 861 3.12 -6.06 -26.19
CA TYR A 861 2.54 -7.11 -25.35
C TYR A 861 3.11 -8.49 -25.68
N SER A 862 3.37 -8.79 -26.96
CA SER A 862 3.94 -10.06 -27.38
C SER A 862 5.38 -10.29 -26.90
N VAL A 863 6.08 -9.24 -26.44
CA VAL A 863 7.44 -9.32 -25.88
C VAL A 863 7.44 -9.64 -24.38
N GLN A 864 6.35 -9.35 -23.65
CA GLN A 864 6.25 -9.59 -22.19
C GLN A 864 7.42 -8.99 -21.35
N ARG A 865 7.89 -7.79 -21.71
CA ARG A 865 8.53 -6.90 -20.72
C ARG A 865 7.52 -6.39 -19.68
N TYR A 866 7.97 -5.68 -18.65
CA TYR A 866 7.15 -5.29 -17.50
C TYR A 866 5.79 -4.67 -17.88
N GLU A 867 5.77 -3.75 -18.85
CA GLU A 867 4.56 -3.08 -19.33
C GLU A 867 3.58 -4.06 -20.01
N GLY A 868 4.10 -5.02 -20.78
CA GLY A 868 3.31 -6.07 -21.44
C GLY A 868 2.76 -7.11 -20.45
N ALA A 869 3.55 -7.51 -19.46
CA ALA A 869 3.10 -8.38 -18.37
C ALA A 869 2.06 -7.69 -17.46
N SER A 870 2.18 -6.37 -17.30
CA SER A 870 1.27 -5.53 -16.50
C SER A 870 0.10 -4.94 -17.30
N THR A 871 -0.05 -5.29 -18.59
CA THR A 871 -1.23 -4.93 -19.40
C THR A 871 -2.36 -5.91 -19.08
N ILE A 872 -3.17 -5.60 -18.08
CA ILE A 872 -3.93 -6.63 -17.35
C ILE A 872 -5.07 -7.28 -18.15
N PHE A 873 -5.72 -6.57 -19.08
CA PHE A 873 -6.88 -7.09 -19.82
C PHE A 873 -6.54 -7.84 -21.12
N GLY A 874 -5.27 -8.24 -21.30
CA GLY A 874 -4.79 -9.05 -22.42
C GLY A 874 -4.34 -8.25 -23.65
N GLN A 875 -3.93 -8.95 -24.71
CA GLN A 875 -3.32 -8.35 -25.92
C GLN A 875 -4.18 -7.27 -26.63
N TYR A 876 -5.50 -7.32 -26.47
CA TYR A 876 -6.46 -6.38 -27.09
C TYR A 876 -6.84 -5.19 -26.18
N THR A 877 -6.11 -4.96 -25.08
CA THR A 877 -6.39 -3.86 -24.13
C THR A 877 -6.38 -2.50 -24.82
N LEU A 878 -5.35 -2.21 -25.64
CA LEU A 878 -5.26 -0.96 -26.39
C LEU A 878 -6.40 -0.81 -27.41
N ASP A 879 -6.69 -1.86 -28.17
CA ASP A 879 -7.74 -1.84 -29.20
C ASP A 879 -9.13 -1.59 -28.59
N ALA A 880 -9.41 -2.15 -27.41
CA ALA A 880 -10.65 -1.91 -26.68
C ALA A 880 -10.79 -0.44 -26.23
N TYR A 881 -9.70 0.18 -25.77
CA TYR A 881 -9.70 1.62 -25.50
C TYR A 881 -9.89 2.42 -26.79
N ILE A 882 -9.23 2.06 -27.90
CA ILE A 882 -9.39 2.75 -29.20
C ILE A 882 -10.84 2.68 -29.70
N ASP A 883 -11.47 1.49 -29.69
CA ASP A 883 -12.88 1.34 -30.05
C ASP A 883 -13.77 2.20 -29.14
N LYS A 884 -13.61 2.08 -27.81
CA LYS A 884 -14.50 2.79 -26.90
C LYS A 884 -14.35 4.31 -26.97
N TYR A 885 -13.12 4.84 -26.97
CA TYR A 885 -12.88 6.28 -27.10
C TYR A 885 -13.38 6.83 -28.44
N THR A 886 -13.18 6.11 -29.56
CA THR A 886 -13.72 6.54 -30.86
C THR A 886 -15.26 6.39 -30.95
N SER A 887 -15.87 5.45 -30.23
CA SER A 887 -17.32 5.32 -30.11
C SER A 887 -17.97 6.50 -29.37
N LEU A 888 -17.23 7.14 -28.43
CA LEU A 888 -17.72 8.23 -27.59
C LEU A 888 -17.59 9.63 -28.23
N VAL A 889 -16.85 9.78 -29.32
CA VAL A 889 -16.65 11.07 -30.02
C VAL A 889 -17.95 11.85 -30.33
N PRO A 890 -19.07 11.23 -30.77
CA PRO A 890 -20.33 11.94 -31.00
C PRO A 890 -20.93 12.60 -29.75
N PHE A 891 -20.57 12.15 -28.54
CA PHE A 891 -21.12 12.66 -27.28
C PHE A 891 -20.37 13.91 -26.75
N ILE A 892 -19.22 14.25 -27.34
CA ILE A 892 -18.53 15.55 -27.10
C ILE A 892 -18.76 16.55 -28.24
N ALA A 893 -19.74 16.30 -29.12
CA ALA A 893 -20.16 17.21 -30.19
C ALA A 893 -20.95 18.42 -29.66
N ASP A 894 -20.95 19.51 -30.42
CA ASP A 894 -21.68 20.73 -30.07
C ASP A 894 -23.20 20.55 -30.10
N THR A 895 -23.67 19.60 -30.91
CA THR A 895 -25.07 19.24 -31.17
C THR A 895 -25.55 17.99 -30.41
N VAL A 896 -24.80 17.53 -29.40
CA VAL A 896 -25.12 16.30 -28.64
C VAL A 896 -26.52 16.34 -28.03
N THR A 897 -27.27 15.25 -28.19
CA THR A 897 -28.58 15.06 -27.55
C THR A 897 -28.68 13.67 -26.92
N GLY A 898 -28.54 13.61 -25.59
CA GLY A 898 -28.56 12.37 -24.80
C GLY A 898 -27.18 11.89 -24.36
N THR A 899 -27.15 10.88 -23.49
CA THR A 899 -25.95 10.30 -22.88
C THR A 899 -25.57 8.96 -23.53
N PRO A 900 -24.29 8.54 -23.48
CA PRO A 900 -23.89 7.20 -23.90
C PRO A 900 -24.43 6.11 -22.97
N ALA A 901 -24.41 4.87 -23.44
CA ALA A 901 -24.60 3.71 -22.57
C ALA A 901 -23.33 3.45 -21.76
N SER A 902 -23.49 3.35 -20.44
CA SER A 902 -22.46 2.98 -19.46
C SER A 902 -22.75 1.61 -18.88
N ASP A 903 -21.70 0.87 -18.56
CA ASP A 903 -21.81 -0.29 -17.67
C ASP A 903 -22.01 0.17 -16.20
N ALA A 904 -22.15 -0.77 -15.27
CA ALA A 904 -22.30 -0.47 -13.86
C ALA A 904 -21.02 0.16 -13.27
N PRO A 905 -21.11 1.04 -12.25
CA PRO A 905 -19.92 1.54 -11.56
C PRO A 905 -19.16 0.41 -10.84
N PRO A 906 -17.82 0.48 -10.74
CA PRO A 906 -17.01 -0.46 -9.96
C PRO A 906 -17.50 -0.57 -8.51
N ALA A 907 -17.54 -1.80 -8.01
CA ALA A 907 -18.03 -2.10 -6.67
C ALA A 907 -17.21 -1.40 -5.59
N GLU A 908 -17.89 -0.86 -4.59
CA GLU A 908 -17.25 -0.23 -3.43
C GLU A 908 -16.58 -1.31 -2.55
N GLN A 909 -15.27 -1.14 -2.27
CA GLN A 909 -14.46 -2.08 -1.49
C GLN A 909 -13.86 -1.46 -0.22
N THR A 910 -13.76 -0.14 -0.09
CA THR A 910 -13.17 0.53 1.10
C THR A 910 -13.90 0.17 2.40
N SER A 911 -15.21 -0.09 2.38
CA SER A 911 -15.99 -0.60 3.53
C SER A 911 -15.60 -2.00 4.01
N LYS A 912 -14.83 -2.74 3.20
CA LYS A 912 -14.27 -4.07 3.49
C LYS A 912 -12.75 -4.04 3.73
N ALA A 913 -12.12 -2.88 3.51
CA ALA A 913 -10.68 -2.79 3.41
C ALA A 913 -9.98 -3.19 4.72
N ILE A 914 -8.93 -4.00 4.59
CA ILE A 914 -8.09 -4.41 5.71
C ILE A 914 -6.99 -3.37 5.87
N SER A 915 -6.63 -3.07 7.11
CA SER A 915 -5.43 -2.30 7.46
C SER A 915 -4.69 -3.04 8.56
N LEU A 916 -3.42 -3.36 8.32
CA LEU A 916 -2.50 -3.90 9.30
C LEU A 916 -1.55 -2.81 9.85
N GLN A 917 -1.65 -1.57 9.33
CA GLN A 917 -0.85 -0.45 9.81
C GLN A 917 -1.20 -0.16 11.28
N LEU A 918 -0.21 -0.32 12.17
CA LEU A 918 -0.40 -0.07 13.60
C LEU A 918 -0.70 1.42 13.85
N PRO A 919 -1.70 1.76 14.68
CA PRO A 919 -1.95 3.14 15.06
C PRO A 919 -0.83 3.63 16.01
N VAL A 920 -0.52 4.92 15.99
CA VAL A 920 0.31 5.53 17.05
C VAL A 920 -0.33 5.21 18.40
N VAL A 921 0.39 4.55 19.30
CA VAL A 921 -0.16 4.11 20.59
C VAL A 921 -0.13 5.27 21.58
N PHE A 922 1.06 5.82 21.80
CA PHE A 922 1.37 7.00 22.60
C PHE A 922 2.76 7.53 22.20
N ASP A 923 3.07 8.75 22.61
CA ASP A 923 4.41 9.35 22.54
C ASP A 923 4.90 9.69 23.96
N SER A 924 6.22 9.73 24.15
CA SER A 924 6.83 10.37 25.33
C SER A 924 8.13 11.09 25.00
N ALA A 925 8.47 12.09 25.81
CA ALA A 925 9.79 12.69 25.80
C ALA A 925 10.76 11.82 26.65
N PRO A 926 12.06 11.73 26.29
CA PRO A 926 13.08 11.08 27.12
C PRO A 926 13.09 11.61 28.56
N PHE A 927 13.47 10.76 29.53
CA PHE A 927 13.43 11.12 30.94
C PHE A 927 14.24 12.40 31.24
N GLY A 928 13.58 13.39 31.84
CA GLY A 928 14.16 14.71 32.13
C GLY A 928 14.11 15.71 30.97
N SER A 929 13.54 15.35 29.82
CA SER A 929 13.34 16.22 28.66
C SER A 929 11.85 16.53 28.40
N SER A 930 11.58 17.47 27.48
CA SER A 930 10.24 17.75 26.95
C SER A 930 10.19 17.66 25.42
N PHE A 931 9.01 17.46 24.83
CA PHE A 931 8.82 17.65 23.39
C PHE A 931 9.27 19.05 22.94
N GLY A 932 9.81 19.15 21.73
CA GLY A 932 10.36 20.40 21.20
C GLY A 932 11.68 20.86 21.82
N GLN A 933 12.23 20.13 22.80
CA GLN A 933 13.56 20.42 23.32
C GLN A 933 14.64 20.13 22.27
N ILE A 934 15.54 21.08 22.06
CA ILE A 934 16.71 20.91 21.20
C ILE A 934 17.66 19.88 21.83
N GLN A 935 18.01 18.85 21.05
CA GLN A 935 19.04 17.85 21.38
C GLN A 935 20.37 18.20 20.70
N THR A 936 20.30 18.67 19.45
CA THR A 936 21.43 19.18 18.66
C THR A 936 21.05 20.54 18.13
N ASP A 937 21.70 21.60 18.60
CA ASP A 937 21.51 22.97 18.12
C ASP A 937 22.38 23.26 16.89
N VAL A 938 22.07 24.33 16.17
CA VAL A 938 22.83 24.79 15.00
C VAL A 938 24.23 25.28 15.39
N GLY A 939 25.17 25.25 14.44
CA GLY A 939 26.54 25.70 14.65
C GLY A 939 26.63 27.18 15.03
N THR A 940 27.49 27.50 16.01
CA THR A 940 27.72 28.88 16.48
C THR A 940 28.57 29.74 15.52
N THR A 941 29.18 29.11 14.50
CA THR A 941 29.88 29.78 13.41
C THR A 941 28.91 30.13 12.27
N PRO A 942 28.97 31.34 11.67
CA PRO A 942 28.14 31.69 10.53
C PRO A 942 28.30 30.72 9.35
N TYR A 943 27.17 30.29 8.79
CA TYR A 943 27.10 29.46 7.59
C TYR A 943 27.15 30.31 6.30
N GLN A 944 27.41 29.67 5.16
CA GLN A 944 27.40 30.25 3.82
C GLN A 944 26.47 29.46 2.89
N ALA A 945 26.12 30.04 1.73
CA ALA A 945 25.38 29.32 0.69
C ALA A 945 26.13 28.07 0.22
N GLY A 946 25.40 27.00 -0.09
CA GLY A 946 25.95 25.67 -0.36
C GLY A 946 26.35 24.86 0.87
N GLN A 947 26.14 25.38 2.09
CA GLN A 947 26.29 24.61 3.34
C GLN A 947 24.93 24.20 3.91
N THR A 948 24.88 23.02 4.53
CA THR A 948 23.68 22.50 5.20
C THR A 948 23.69 22.83 6.69
N VAL A 949 22.64 23.49 7.16
CA VAL A 949 22.29 23.66 8.57
C VAL A 949 21.53 22.41 9.03
N PHE A 950 21.81 21.95 10.25
CA PHE A 950 21.19 20.77 10.85
C PHE A 950 20.79 21.08 12.29
N ALA A 951 19.61 20.58 12.71
CA ALA A 951 19.19 20.57 14.11
C ALA A 951 18.38 19.32 14.44
N THR A 952 18.44 18.87 15.70
CA THR A 952 17.65 17.74 16.23
C THR A 952 16.81 18.20 17.42
N PHE A 953 15.54 17.80 17.44
CA PHE A 953 14.57 18.08 18.50
C PHE A 953 14.00 16.77 19.06
N VAL A 954 13.64 16.77 20.36
CA VAL A 954 12.78 15.71 20.93
C VAL A 954 11.41 15.77 20.24
N GLY A 955 11.07 14.69 19.54
CA GLY A 955 9.92 14.63 18.64
C GLY A 955 8.75 13.80 19.18
N ALA A 956 7.61 13.97 18.52
CA ALA A 956 6.47 13.07 18.55
C ALA A 956 6.16 12.60 17.12
N ASN A 957 5.41 11.49 16.98
CA ASN A 957 5.08 10.88 15.71
C ASN A 957 4.17 11.79 14.86
N PRO A 958 4.58 12.21 13.64
CA PRO A 958 3.80 13.13 12.81
C PRO A 958 2.47 12.53 12.31
N ARG A 959 2.21 11.23 12.47
CA ARG A 959 0.90 10.62 12.20
C ARG A 959 -0.20 11.07 13.17
N ASN A 960 0.16 11.72 14.28
CA ASN A 960 -0.80 12.34 15.20
C ASN A 960 -1.54 13.52 14.56
N ASN A 961 -0.87 14.27 13.68
CA ASN A 961 -1.43 15.40 12.95
C ASN A 961 -0.60 15.62 11.67
N LEU A 962 -1.22 15.44 10.50
CA LEU A 962 -0.56 15.58 9.19
C LEU A 962 -0.16 17.04 8.88
N ARG A 963 -0.66 18.00 9.68
CA ARG A 963 -0.43 19.44 9.54
C ARG A 963 -0.76 19.94 8.12
N LEU A 964 -1.84 19.41 7.54
CA LEU A 964 -2.35 19.80 6.22
C LEU A 964 -2.58 21.31 6.18
N GLU A 965 -2.12 21.96 5.11
CA GLU A 965 -2.16 23.43 4.93
C GLU A 965 -1.32 24.21 5.98
N GLU A 966 -0.54 23.52 6.81
CA GLU A 966 0.44 24.08 7.74
C GLU A 966 1.86 23.54 7.41
N THR A 967 2.70 23.29 8.43
CA THR A 967 4.05 22.77 8.26
C THR A 967 4.58 22.11 9.54
N PHE A 968 5.42 21.07 9.42
CA PHE A 968 6.12 20.44 10.54
C PHE A 968 7.31 21.27 11.07
N PHE A 969 7.85 22.20 10.27
CA PHE A 969 8.91 23.10 10.72
C PHE A 969 8.99 24.37 9.88
N SER A 970 9.63 25.41 10.42
CA SER A 970 9.92 26.63 9.69
C SER A 970 11.36 27.08 9.89
N ILE A 971 12.02 27.46 8.80
CA ILE A 971 13.19 28.33 8.84
C ILE A 971 12.66 29.76 8.89
N ASP A 972 12.89 30.49 9.98
CA ASP A 972 12.57 31.93 10.04
C ASP A 972 13.81 32.78 9.79
N ARG A 973 13.59 33.96 9.21
CA ARG A 973 14.56 35.07 9.13
C ARG A 973 14.17 36.19 10.11
N LEU A 974 15.15 36.81 10.75
CA LEU A 974 14.95 38.03 11.54
C LEU A 974 14.97 39.26 10.62
N VAL A 975 13.82 39.93 10.47
CA VAL A 975 13.62 41.10 9.62
C VAL A 975 13.06 42.25 10.47
N SER A 976 13.78 43.37 10.52
CA SER A 976 13.37 44.57 11.29
C SER A 976 13.03 44.31 12.77
N GLY A 977 13.65 43.29 13.38
CA GLY A 977 13.41 42.88 14.77
C GLY A 977 12.25 41.88 14.97
N ALA A 978 11.51 41.53 13.91
CA ALA A 978 10.47 40.50 13.92
C ALA A 978 10.95 39.23 13.21
N TRP A 979 10.53 38.06 13.68
CA TRP A 979 10.76 36.79 12.99
C TRP A 979 9.68 36.58 11.93
N GLN A 980 10.11 36.33 10.69
CA GLN A 980 9.25 36.04 9.54
C GLN A 980 9.64 34.66 8.97
N MET A 981 8.65 33.85 8.59
CA MET A 981 8.93 32.56 7.94
C MET A 981 9.64 32.81 6.59
N PHE A 982 10.72 32.07 6.34
CA PHE A 982 11.50 32.13 5.10
C PHE A 982 11.44 30.82 4.31
N ARG A 983 11.39 29.66 5.00
CA ARG A 983 11.14 28.33 4.42
C ARG A 983 10.24 27.50 5.33
N SER A 984 9.57 26.52 4.75
CA SER A 984 8.73 25.50 5.39
C SER A 984 9.11 24.10 4.90
N ASP A 985 8.53 23.06 5.49
CA ASP A 985 8.62 21.64 5.07
C ASP A 985 8.15 21.30 3.64
N SER A 986 7.87 22.31 2.83
CA SER A 986 7.47 22.19 1.43
C SER A 986 8.52 22.72 0.44
N HIS A 987 9.66 23.22 0.93
CA HIS A 987 10.71 23.79 0.10
C HIS A 987 11.86 22.80 -0.09
N PRO A 988 12.29 22.48 -1.33
CA PRO A 988 13.21 21.38 -1.63
C PRO A 988 14.61 21.54 -1.03
N SER A 989 15.03 22.76 -0.68
CA SER A 989 16.29 22.98 0.03
C SER A 989 16.27 22.53 1.50
N THR A 990 15.15 21.98 1.98
CA THR A 990 14.95 21.58 3.38
C THR A 990 14.39 20.16 3.47
N THR A 991 14.70 19.45 4.55
CA THR A 991 14.10 18.14 4.83
C THR A 991 13.72 17.98 6.30
N TYR A 992 12.66 17.22 6.53
CA TYR A 992 12.22 16.72 7.83
C TYR A 992 12.42 15.21 7.85
N SER A 993 13.08 14.67 8.87
CA SER A 993 13.20 13.24 9.12
C SER A 993 12.86 12.94 10.58
N TRP A 994 12.10 11.89 10.81
CA TRP A 994 11.66 11.44 12.12
C TRP A 994 12.23 10.06 12.40
N VAL A 995 12.74 9.86 13.62
CA VAL A 995 13.36 8.61 14.04
C VAL A 995 12.78 8.18 15.39
N GLN A 996 12.14 7.01 15.42
CA GLN A 996 11.71 6.38 16.66
C GLN A 996 12.96 5.92 17.43
N THR A 997 13.17 6.44 18.64
CA THR A 997 14.34 6.12 19.48
C THR A 997 14.05 5.03 20.50
N SER A 998 12.77 4.78 20.82
CA SER A 998 12.33 3.57 21.52
C SER A 998 10.82 3.33 21.33
N THR A 999 10.46 2.19 20.73
CA THR A 999 9.07 1.74 20.59
C THR A 999 8.41 1.50 21.95
N ILE A 1000 9.15 0.93 22.91
CA ILE A 1000 8.64 0.57 24.24
C ILE A 1000 8.36 1.82 25.09
N LEU A 1001 9.18 2.86 24.94
CA LEU A 1001 9.00 4.13 25.68
C LEU A 1001 8.19 5.17 24.89
N GLY A 1002 7.85 4.90 23.62
CA GLY A 1002 7.22 5.88 22.73
C GLY A 1002 8.08 7.11 22.44
N THR A 1003 9.40 7.02 22.59
CA THR A 1003 10.30 8.18 22.38
C THR A 1003 10.72 8.28 20.92
N SER A 1004 10.83 9.52 20.43
CA SER A 1004 11.32 9.81 19.08
C SER A 1004 12.10 11.12 19.02
N GLN A 1005 12.82 11.33 17.92
CA GLN A 1005 13.49 12.59 17.59
C GLN A 1005 13.11 13.05 16.19
N VAL A 1006 13.17 14.36 15.96
CA VAL A 1006 13.01 14.99 14.65
C VAL A 1006 14.32 15.65 14.27
N ASN A 1007 14.85 15.27 13.13
CA ASN A 1007 16.00 15.89 12.46
C ASN A 1007 15.47 16.83 11.37
N ILE A 1008 15.94 18.08 11.36
CA ILE A 1008 15.60 19.06 10.33
C ILE A 1008 16.89 19.52 9.66
N THR A 1009 16.89 19.56 8.33
CA THR A 1009 18.01 20.07 7.52
C THR A 1009 17.58 21.24 6.67
N TRP A 1010 18.52 22.15 6.39
CA TRP A 1010 18.37 23.23 5.43
C TRP A 1010 19.69 23.48 4.70
N SER A 1011 19.75 23.12 3.42
CA SER A 1011 20.86 23.43 2.52
C SER A 1011 20.70 24.85 1.98
N ILE A 1012 21.52 25.78 2.44
CA ILE A 1012 21.34 27.21 2.17
C ILE A 1012 21.50 27.51 0.68
N GLU A 1013 20.42 27.95 0.03
CA GLU A 1013 20.43 28.23 -1.41
C GLU A 1013 21.35 29.40 -1.78
N ASN A 1014 21.90 29.37 -3.00
CA ASN A 1014 22.54 30.53 -3.60
C ASN A 1014 21.57 31.71 -3.68
N GLY A 1015 22.03 32.91 -3.33
CA GLY A 1015 21.18 34.09 -3.24
C GLY A 1015 20.42 34.25 -1.93
N THR A 1016 20.47 33.28 -1.00
CA THR A 1016 19.90 33.44 0.36
C THR A 1016 20.40 34.74 1.01
N PRO A 1017 19.51 35.69 1.37
CA PRO A 1017 19.92 36.97 1.90
C PRO A 1017 20.63 36.86 3.26
N ALA A 1018 21.76 37.56 3.43
CA ALA A 1018 22.44 37.61 4.72
C ALA A 1018 21.50 38.09 5.86
N GLY A 1019 21.63 37.49 7.04
CA GLY A 1019 20.80 37.80 8.20
C GLY A 1019 20.93 36.75 9.31
N THR A 1020 20.16 36.94 10.39
CA THR A 1020 20.00 35.93 11.45
C THR A 1020 18.81 35.04 11.12
N TYR A 1021 19.00 33.73 11.25
CA TYR A 1021 17.99 32.71 10.99
C TYR A 1021 17.77 31.83 12.23
N ARG A 1022 16.65 31.10 12.29
CA ARG A 1022 16.41 30.03 13.27
C ARG A 1022 15.55 28.93 12.67
N ILE A 1023 15.65 27.73 13.24
CA ILE A 1023 14.74 26.61 12.96
C ILE A 1023 13.68 26.56 14.08
N ARG A 1024 12.41 26.38 13.73
CA ARG A 1024 11.33 26.00 14.67
C ARG A 1024 10.73 24.68 14.23
N TYR A 1025 10.55 23.74 15.16
CA TYR A 1025 9.80 22.50 14.97
C TYR A 1025 8.37 22.65 15.53
N PHE A 1026 7.39 22.06 14.84
CA PHE A 1026 5.99 21.94 15.24
C PHE A 1026 5.57 20.47 15.18
N GLY A 1027 4.97 19.97 16.25
CA GLY A 1027 4.53 18.57 16.33
C GLY A 1027 3.54 18.35 17.46
N ASP A 1028 2.82 17.24 17.36
CA ASP A 1028 1.63 16.93 18.14
C ASP A 1028 1.83 15.57 18.79
N SER A 1029 1.56 15.45 20.09
CA SER A 1029 1.92 14.26 20.89
C SER A 1029 0.71 13.53 21.45
N LYS A 1030 0.73 12.20 21.44
CA LYS A 1030 -0.37 11.38 21.94
C LYS A 1030 -0.14 10.92 23.37
N PRO A 1031 -0.89 11.40 24.37
CA PRO A 1031 -0.72 10.95 25.75
C PRO A 1031 -1.21 9.52 25.95
N LEU A 1032 -0.49 8.74 26.77
CA LEU A 1032 -0.83 7.35 27.12
C LEU A 1032 -2.23 7.21 27.75
N ILE A 1033 -2.72 8.23 28.46
CA ILE A 1033 -4.09 8.31 28.98
C ILE A 1033 -4.59 9.75 28.83
N GLY A 1034 -5.43 10.01 27.83
CA GLY A 1034 -6.07 11.31 27.61
C GLY A 1034 -6.76 11.39 26.25
N VAL A 1035 -7.39 12.54 25.98
CA VAL A 1035 -7.60 13.02 24.61
C VAL A 1035 -6.33 13.81 24.23
N ALA A 1036 -5.98 13.85 22.94
CA ALA A 1036 -4.83 14.62 22.46
C ALA A 1036 -4.96 16.13 22.78
N GLY A 1037 -3.81 16.81 22.85
CA GLY A 1037 -3.68 18.25 23.12
C GLY A 1037 -2.25 18.74 22.95
#